data_AF-A0A857V920-F1
#
_entry.id   AF-A0A857V920-F1
#
_cell.length_a   1.000
_cell.length_b   1.000
_cell.length_c   1.000
_cell.angle_alpha   90.00
_cell.angle_beta   90.00
_cell.angle_gamma   90.00
#
_symmetry.space_group_name_H-M   'P 1'
#
loop_
_entity.id
_entity.type
_entity.pdbx_description
1 polymer ?
#
loop_
_entity_poly.entity_id
_entity_poly.type
_entity_poly.pdbx_seq_one_letter_code
_entity_poly.pdbx_strand_id
1 'polypeptide(L)'
;MTHSIFRRFVIVVALSATSAVVVPATISALSTAQVEGALENGVQTAVNWDQGCRSHLSNYPNATFRGRGENNLRTQINRAASYVISMWLSRDGYGNASTPLTVDYGTSQIPLQINNVTFLCGPLVASDLGCSSSITGSRLVNDSSRWVSSASDANDRRPNRLGSGCMYPSKTFVRRYIVGLDIDRSQTTYGGRIEGGIGSHLFSLRQDSTRYWLSTPSRIRYVPDGPITRSGQIVVRMYYKSYSGYHSANEWAATKKCDWTVPDVTAAKSNLNINRCATNSVDLKIKIVLKQNFTLTPRIAVTPNAVPEGSGSAITVTPSVQNAGPTATDDSINWRVTRFDVAPGTNYSMGGSPDEPCTQITGEKPGSCTTIKSGSTQFNIGSTPLEVLSNTIAPDVPAGTRVCYVTSVEKGSTANPTWKHSSVDCVRVERIPLVHVIGNDARVGSGFFNTADARSKIVGSVSTAGGSTGEYGVIAPGAVDSFSSAAGAINGSSAAQSTWSGLTFANSFSTAPTCAPSFGCFGSVGKIPKAAEFFTSPANKNIIEQCNLGAQNVTLSALGSYTCIGGNRLNTPQHDIGSYRRSTVIYTTGNVTIDKDMVYSQDPLQGDNEIPQLVIVANNITVSEPVQRVDAWMIARGELATCNIAPPLTVSQCNKQLKTNGPVMASRLRLNRTYYNSTSKDAAERMTLRPSSYVWANQLVRKRGAWQTAYITELPPRY
;
A
#
# COMPACT_ATOMS: atom_id res chain seq x y z
N MET A 1 -34.67 -6.60 8.09
CA MET A 1 -36.07 -6.60 7.64
C MET A 1 -36.12 -5.90 6.30
N THR A 2 -36.19 -6.66 5.20
CA THR A 2 -36.68 -6.24 3.88
C THR A 2 -36.88 -7.53 3.08
N HIS A 3 -38.08 -7.69 2.57
CA HIS A 3 -38.62 -8.93 2.00
C HIS A 3 -38.01 -9.26 0.63
N SER A 4 -37.58 -10.51 0.45
CA SER A 4 -37.31 -11.11 -0.87
C SER A 4 -38.15 -12.38 -1.00
N ILE A 5 -39.20 -12.29 -1.79
CA ILE A 5 -40.12 -13.38 -2.13
C ILE A 5 -39.48 -14.16 -3.28
N PHE A 6 -38.85 -15.29 -2.99
CA PHE A 6 -38.51 -16.31 -3.99
C PHE A 6 -39.40 -17.53 -3.77
N ARG A 7 -40.36 -17.71 -4.69
CA ARG A 7 -41.26 -18.87 -4.76
C ARG A 7 -40.43 -20.16 -4.93
N ARG A 8 -40.43 -21.00 -3.89
CA ARG A 8 -39.92 -22.38 -3.93
C ARG A 8 -40.95 -23.27 -4.62
N PHE A 9 -40.63 -23.81 -5.79
CA PHE A 9 -41.36 -24.94 -6.36
C PHE A 9 -40.72 -26.24 -5.88
N VAL A 10 -41.32 -26.83 -4.85
CA VAL A 10 -41.03 -28.20 -4.41
C VAL A 10 -42.03 -29.12 -5.10
N ILE A 11 -41.57 -29.96 -6.01
CA ILE A 11 -42.39 -31.07 -6.54
C ILE A 11 -42.25 -32.23 -5.55
N VAL A 12 -43.21 -32.34 -4.62
CA VAL A 12 -43.43 -33.54 -3.81
C VAL A 12 -44.35 -34.46 -4.61
N VAL A 13 -43.84 -35.58 -5.11
CA VAL A 13 -44.69 -36.69 -5.56
C VAL A 13 -45.07 -37.49 -4.32
N ALA A 14 -46.27 -37.26 -3.81
CA ALA A 14 -46.84 -38.02 -2.71
C ALA A 14 -47.38 -39.37 -3.23
N LEU A 15 -46.87 -40.46 -2.65
CA LEU A 15 -47.48 -41.79 -2.73
C LEU A 15 -48.43 -41.93 -1.53
N SER A 16 -49.73 -41.96 -1.78
CA SER A 16 -50.70 -42.58 -0.86
C SER A 16 -51.89 -43.11 -1.66
N ALA A 17 -52.15 -44.40 -1.50
CA ALA A 17 -53.31 -45.09 -2.03
C ALA A 17 -54.58 -44.63 -1.29
N THR A 18 -55.53 -44.04 -2.02
CA THR A 18 -56.98 -44.21 -1.84
C THR A 18 -57.72 -43.54 -3.01
N SER A 19 -58.74 -44.22 -3.50
CA SER A 19 -59.55 -43.90 -4.67
C SER A 19 -60.27 -42.57 -4.55
N ALA A 20 -59.85 -41.58 -5.35
CA ALA A 20 -60.67 -40.43 -5.72
C ALA A 20 -60.43 -40.14 -7.20
N VAL A 21 -61.51 -40.01 -7.96
CA VAL A 21 -61.49 -39.70 -9.39
C VAL A 21 -60.90 -38.29 -9.57
N VAL A 22 -59.59 -38.22 -9.82
CA VAL A 22 -58.90 -37.02 -10.25
C VAL A 22 -59.04 -36.96 -11.76
N VAL A 23 -59.81 -36.00 -12.25
CA VAL A 23 -59.80 -35.61 -13.67
C VAL A 23 -58.32 -35.33 -14.04
N PRO A 24 -57.74 -36.03 -15.03
CA PRO A 24 -56.31 -35.90 -15.28
C PRO A 24 -56.01 -34.49 -15.75
N ALA A 25 -55.17 -33.77 -15.00
CA ALA A 25 -54.52 -32.59 -15.53
C ALA A 25 -53.83 -32.99 -16.84
N THR A 26 -54.25 -32.39 -17.94
CA THR A 26 -53.62 -32.56 -19.25
C THR A 26 -52.18 -32.08 -19.13
N ILE A 27 -51.22 -33.00 -19.00
CA ILE A 27 -49.80 -32.64 -19.03
C ILE A 27 -49.55 -32.05 -20.43
N SER A 28 -49.29 -30.75 -20.46
CA SER A 28 -49.00 -29.97 -21.67
C SER A 28 -47.54 -30.15 -22.08
N ALA A 29 -47.20 -29.69 -23.29
CA ALA A 29 -45.80 -29.53 -23.68
C ALA A 29 -45.07 -28.62 -22.65
N LEU A 30 -43.76 -28.84 -22.49
CA LEU A 30 -42.91 -28.00 -21.64
C LEU A 30 -42.82 -26.60 -22.22
N SER A 31 -42.90 -25.60 -21.34
CA SER A 31 -42.61 -24.22 -21.72
C SER A 31 -41.12 -24.03 -22.01
N THR A 32 -40.77 -22.99 -22.78
CA THR A 32 -39.36 -22.62 -23.05
C THR A 32 -38.55 -22.49 -21.76
N ALA A 33 -39.11 -21.88 -20.71
CA ALA A 33 -38.46 -21.75 -19.41
C ALA A 33 -38.24 -23.09 -18.69
N GLN A 34 -39.17 -24.05 -18.83
CA GLN A 34 -38.99 -25.39 -18.28
C GLN A 34 -37.88 -26.15 -19.00
N VAL A 35 -37.80 -26.05 -20.33
CA VAL A 35 -36.71 -26.64 -21.12
C VAL A 35 -35.37 -25.97 -20.78
N GLU A 36 -35.37 -24.64 -20.62
CA GLU A 36 -34.19 -23.87 -20.22
C GLU A 36 -33.62 -24.36 -18.89
N GLY A 37 -34.47 -24.64 -17.89
CA GLY A 37 -34.02 -25.16 -16.59
C GLY A 37 -33.64 -26.65 -16.58
N ALA A 38 -34.07 -27.43 -17.59
CA ALA A 38 -33.97 -28.88 -17.59
C ALA A 38 -32.84 -29.45 -18.46
N LEU A 39 -32.26 -28.67 -19.37
CA LEU A 39 -31.19 -29.10 -20.29
C LEU A 39 -29.84 -28.46 -19.93
N GLU A 40 -28.74 -29.15 -20.25
CA GLU A 40 -27.35 -28.75 -19.92
C GLU A 40 -27.03 -27.29 -20.21
N ASN A 41 -27.33 -26.81 -21.42
CA ASN A 41 -27.16 -25.42 -21.84
C ASN A 41 -28.50 -24.80 -22.26
N GLY A 42 -29.57 -25.20 -21.57
CA GLY A 42 -30.92 -24.74 -21.86
C GLY A 42 -31.40 -25.12 -23.27
N VAL A 43 -32.21 -24.26 -23.88
CA VAL A 43 -32.81 -24.49 -25.20
C VAL A 43 -31.76 -24.63 -26.30
N GLN A 44 -30.60 -23.98 -26.14
CA GLN A 44 -29.51 -24.07 -27.12
C GLN A 44 -29.03 -25.53 -27.30
N THR A 45 -29.08 -26.34 -26.25
CA THR A 45 -28.79 -27.78 -26.35
C THR A 45 -29.76 -28.46 -27.32
N ALA A 46 -31.05 -28.15 -27.25
CA ALA A 46 -32.06 -28.71 -28.16
C ALA A 46 -31.87 -28.22 -29.60
N VAL A 47 -31.51 -26.94 -29.81
CA VAL A 47 -31.15 -26.40 -31.13
C VAL A 47 -30.03 -27.21 -31.76
N ASN A 48 -28.94 -27.46 -31.01
CA ASN A 48 -27.79 -28.22 -31.49
C ASN A 48 -28.18 -29.68 -31.84
N TRP A 49 -29.01 -30.32 -31.02
CA TRP A 49 -29.49 -31.68 -31.27
C TRP A 49 -30.37 -31.78 -32.52
N ASP A 50 -31.35 -30.89 -32.66
CA ASP A 50 -32.22 -30.87 -33.84
C ASP A 50 -31.45 -30.45 -35.10
N GLN A 51 -30.46 -29.56 -35.00
CA GLN A 51 -29.56 -29.24 -36.12
C GLN A 51 -28.79 -30.46 -36.60
N GLY A 52 -28.23 -31.26 -35.68
CA GLY A 52 -27.55 -32.52 -36.04
C GLY A 52 -28.47 -33.51 -36.74
N CYS A 53 -29.66 -33.72 -36.19
CA CYS A 53 -30.69 -34.58 -36.80
C CYS A 53 -31.16 -34.06 -38.16
N ARG A 54 -31.35 -32.75 -38.31
CA ARG A 54 -31.77 -32.09 -39.56
C ARG A 54 -30.69 -32.19 -40.63
N SER A 55 -29.43 -32.00 -40.25
CA SER A 55 -28.26 -32.11 -41.14
C SER A 55 -28.07 -33.54 -41.64
N HIS A 56 -28.28 -34.54 -40.78
CA HIS A 56 -28.26 -35.94 -41.23
C HIS A 56 -29.33 -36.19 -42.30
N LEU A 57 -30.56 -35.72 -42.07
CA LEU A 57 -31.66 -35.93 -43.00
C LEU A 57 -31.49 -35.15 -44.32
N SER A 58 -30.82 -33.99 -44.29
CA SER A 58 -30.56 -33.20 -45.51
C SER A 58 -29.63 -33.90 -46.50
N ASN A 59 -28.82 -34.87 -46.06
CA ASN A 59 -27.99 -35.69 -46.95
C ASN A 59 -28.81 -36.71 -47.77
N TYR A 60 -30.09 -36.90 -47.42
CA TYR A 60 -30.99 -37.84 -48.08
C TYR A 60 -32.27 -37.15 -48.56
N PRO A 61 -32.16 -36.10 -49.40
CA PRO A 61 -33.30 -35.25 -49.76
C PRO A 61 -34.41 -36.01 -50.51
N ASN A 62 -34.03 -37.06 -51.26
CA ASN A 62 -34.94 -37.85 -52.09
C ASN A 62 -35.43 -39.14 -51.42
N ALA A 63 -35.07 -39.40 -50.16
CA ALA A 63 -35.51 -40.61 -49.47
C ALA A 63 -37.03 -40.57 -49.21
N THR A 64 -37.73 -41.69 -49.48
CA THR A 64 -39.18 -41.83 -49.29
C THR A 64 -39.53 -43.12 -48.54
N PHE A 65 -40.75 -43.24 -48.02
CA PHE A 65 -41.18 -44.47 -47.32
C PHE A 65 -41.31 -45.71 -48.21
N ARG A 66 -41.38 -45.54 -49.54
CA ARG A 66 -41.39 -46.65 -50.51
C ARG A 66 -40.01 -46.95 -51.10
N GLY A 67 -38.98 -46.17 -50.76
CA GLY A 67 -37.62 -46.39 -51.21
C GLY A 67 -37.00 -47.66 -50.62
N ARG A 68 -35.96 -48.18 -51.27
CA ARG A 68 -35.16 -49.33 -50.82
C ARG A 68 -33.77 -48.87 -50.39
N GLY A 69 -33.13 -49.60 -49.48
CA GLY A 69 -31.78 -49.30 -48.99
C GLY A 69 -31.67 -47.90 -48.41
N GLU A 70 -30.70 -47.11 -48.89
CA GLU A 70 -30.45 -45.74 -48.41
C GLU A 70 -31.51 -44.71 -48.85
N ASN A 71 -32.29 -45.01 -49.88
CA ASN A 71 -33.42 -44.19 -50.30
C ASN A 71 -34.69 -44.44 -49.46
N ASN A 72 -34.64 -45.34 -48.48
CA ASN A 72 -35.74 -45.56 -47.55
C ASN A 72 -35.70 -44.52 -46.42
N LEU A 73 -36.71 -43.64 -46.37
CA LEU A 73 -36.78 -42.56 -45.38
C LEU A 73 -36.87 -43.07 -43.94
N ARG A 74 -37.56 -44.19 -43.70
CA ARG A 74 -37.65 -44.79 -42.35
C ARG A 74 -36.28 -45.27 -41.88
N THR A 75 -35.49 -45.86 -42.76
CA THR A 75 -34.12 -46.27 -42.47
C THR A 75 -33.27 -45.09 -42.05
N GLN A 76 -33.32 -43.95 -42.75
CA GLN A 76 -32.52 -42.77 -42.42
C GLN A 76 -32.96 -42.11 -41.10
N ILE A 77 -34.27 -42.00 -40.88
CA ILE A 77 -34.81 -41.52 -39.60
C ILE A 77 -34.27 -42.40 -38.46
N ASN A 78 -34.39 -43.72 -38.56
CA ASN A 78 -33.97 -44.65 -37.50
C ASN A 78 -32.44 -44.67 -37.27
N ARG A 79 -31.63 -44.42 -38.31
CA ARG A 79 -30.16 -44.50 -38.24
C ARG A 79 -29.55 -43.36 -37.44
N ALA A 80 -29.87 -42.10 -37.78
CA ALA A 80 -29.26 -40.96 -37.09
C ALA A 80 -30.13 -39.68 -37.05
N ALA A 81 -31.43 -39.75 -37.35
CA ALA A 81 -32.34 -38.60 -37.26
C ALA A 81 -33.55 -38.81 -36.31
N SER A 82 -33.48 -39.79 -35.40
CA SER A 82 -34.59 -40.12 -34.49
C SER A 82 -34.42 -39.60 -33.08
N TYR A 83 -33.27 -39.89 -32.45
CA TYR A 83 -33.08 -39.65 -31.02
C TYR A 83 -31.70 -39.09 -30.76
N VAL A 84 -31.61 -38.16 -29.81
CA VAL A 84 -30.36 -37.80 -29.15
C VAL A 84 -30.48 -38.17 -27.69
N ILE A 85 -29.41 -38.72 -27.13
CA ILE A 85 -29.38 -39.12 -25.72
C ILE A 85 -28.17 -38.47 -25.09
N SER A 86 -28.37 -37.74 -23.99
CA SER A 86 -27.30 -36.99 -23.32
C SER A 86 -27.36 -37.15 -21.80
N MET A 87 -26.20 -37.00 -21.18
CA MET A 87 -25.98 -37.05 -19.73
C MET A 87 -24.97 -35.98 -19.34
N TRP A 88 -25.20 -35.28 -18.23
CA TRP A 88 -24.30 -34.24 -17.75
C TRP A 88 -24.44 -34.04 -16.24
N LEU A 89 -23.45 -33.36 -15.64
CA LEU A 89 -23.48 -32.95 -14.24
C LEU A 89 -24.09 -31.57 -14.08
N SER A 90 -24.79 -31.37 -12.98
CA SER A 90 -25.26 -30.05 -12.57
C SER A 90 -25.32 -29.94 -11.05
N ARG A 91 -25.63 -28.74 -10.56
CA ARG A 91 -25.95 -28.51 -9.14
C ARG A 91 -27.18 -29.32 -8.75
N ASP A 92 -27.18 -29.90 -7.55
CA ASP A 92 -28.37 -30.57 -7.01
C ASP A 92 -29.60 -29.64 -7.03
N GLY A 93 -30.70 -30.13 -7.58
CA GLY A 93 -31.95 -29.39 -7.77
C GLY A 93 -32.07 -28.57 -9.06
N TYR A 94 -31.01 -28.47 -9.87
CA TYR A 94 -31.00 -27.66 -11.10
C TYR A 94 -30.52 -28.49 -12.29
N GLY A 95 -31.31 -28.61 -13.37
CA GLY A 95 -30.90 -29.38 -14.55
C GLY A 95 -29.88 -28.65 -15.43
N ASN A 96 -30.00 -27.33 -15.56
CA ASN A 96 -29.10 -26.51 -16.37
C ASN A 96 -27.71 -26.35 -15.72
N ALA A 97 -26.66 -26.55 -16.53
CA ALA A 97 -25.25 -26.50 -16.14
C ALA A 97 -24.46 -25.38 -16.84
N SER A 98 -25.11 -24.53 -17.64
CA SER A 98 -24.48 -23.41 -18.37
C SER A 98 -23.87 -22.37 -17.45
N THR A 99 -24.43 -22.20 -16.25
CA THR A 99 -23.89 -21.29 -15.23
C THR A 99 -22.88 -22.05 -14.37
N PRO A 100 -21.61 -21.60 -14.29
CA PRO A 100 -20.62 -22.23 -13.43
C PRO A 100 -21.10 -22.30 -11.97
N LEU A 101 -20.77 -23.40 -11.30
CA LEU A 101 -21.14 -23.59 -9.91
C LEU A 101 -20.28 -22.67 -9.01
N THR A 102 -20.90 -21.64 -8.44
CA THR A 102 -20.22 -20.75 -7.49
C THR A 102 -20.08 -21.42 -6.13
N VAL A 103 -18.88 -21.45 -5.57
CA VAL A 103 -18.56 -22.07 -4.27
C VAL A 103 -17.76 -21.12 -3.38
N ASP A 104 -18.00 -21.19 -2.08
CA ASP A 104 -17.24 -20.39 -1.10
C ASP A 104 -15.82 -20.97 -0.90
N TYR A 105 -14.86 -20.12 -0.54
CA TYR A 105 -13.52 -20.56 -0.14
C TYR A 105 -13.59 -21.51 1.05
N GLY A 106 -12.82 -22.59 0.99
CA GLY A 106 -12.80 -23.60 2.05
C GLY A 106 -13.88 -24.68 1.93
N THR A 107 -14.73 -24.63 0.90
CA THR A 107 -15.78 -25.65 0.68
C THR A 107 -15.17 -27.04 0.63
N SER A 108 -15.71 -27.97 1.43
CA SER A 108 -15.20 -29.34 1.57
C SER A 108 -16.13 -30.41 0.99
N GLN A 109 -17.34 -30.05 0.59
CA GLN A 109 -18.31 -30.95 -0.04
C GLN A 109 -19.21 -30.17 -1.01
N ILE A 110 -19.49 -30.75 -2.16
CA ILE A 110 -20.33 -30.14 -3.20
C ILE A 110 -21.47 -31.10 -3.58
N PRO A 111 -22.75 -30.75 -3.34
CA PRO A 111 -23.89 -31.54 -3.78
C PRO A 111 -24.14 -31.34 -5.28
N LEU A 112 -24.18 -32.44 -6.02
CA LEU A 112 -24.37 -32.48 -7.48
C LEU A 112 -25.46 -33.48 -7.87
N GLN A 113 -25.88 -33.45 -9.12
CA GLN A 113 -26.75 -34.47 -9.70
C GLN A 113 -26.30 -34.86 -11.11
N ILE A 114 -26.57 -36.11 -11.47
CA ILE A 114 -26.39 -36.63 -12.83
C ILE A 114 -27.75 -36.59 -13.53
N ASN A 115 -27.81 -35.82 -14.61
CA ASN A 115 -29.01 -35.67 -15.44
C ASN A 115 -28.93 -36.63 -16.63
N ASN A 116 -30.10 -37.01 -17.13
CA ASN A 116 -30.20 -37.84 -18.31
C ASN A 116 -31.51 -37.55 -19.06
N VAL A 117 -31.40 -37.42 -20.38
CA VAL A 117 -32.53 -37.12 -21.27
C VAL A 117 -32.45 -37.94 -22.54
N THR A 118 -33.60 -38.38 -23.04
CA THR A 118 -33.77 -38.82 -24.43
C THR A 118 -34.59 -37.77 -25.17
N PHE A 119 -33.96 -37.10 -26.12
CA PHE A 119 -34.57 -36.09 -26.98
C PHE A 119 -35.04 -36.71 -28.28
N LEU A 120 -36.26 -36.38 -28.71
CA LEU A 120 -36.84 -36.82 -29.98
C LEU A 120 -36.64 -35.74 -31.03
N CYS A 121 -36.01 -36.10 -32.14
CA CYS A 121 -35.73 -35.18 -33.23
C CYS A 121 -36.98 -34.87 -34.08
N GLY A 122 -36.89 -33.79 -34.86
CA GLY A 122 -37.99 -33.22 -35.66
C GLY A 122 -38.85 -34.22 -36.45
N PRO A 123 -38.29 -35.29 -37.07
CA PRO A 123 -39.08 -36.23 -37.85
C PRO A 123 -40.08 -37.06 -37.02
N LEU A 124 -39.93 -37.12 -35.70
CA LEU A 124 -40.75 -37.95 -34.81
C LEU A 124 -41.78 -37.16 -34.00
N VAL A 125 -41.88 -35.85 -34.24
CA VAL A 125 -42.80 -34.95 -33.56
C VAL A 125 -43.60 -34.13 -34.57
N ALA A 126 -44.75 -33.62 -34.15
CA ALA A 126 -45.71 -32.85 -34.95
C ALA A 126 -46.31 -33.63 -36.15
N SER A 127 -47.54 -33.26 -36.55
CA SER A 127 -48.44 -33.92 -37.52
C SER A 127 -47.87 -35.15 -38.22
N ASP A 128 -48.38 -36.33 -37.87
CA ASP A 128 -48.06 -37.58 -38.56
C ASP A 128 -48.52 -37.48 -40.02
N LEU A 129 -47.56 -37.31 -40.92
CA LEU A 129 -47.82 -37.17 -42.36
C LEU A 129 -48.16 -38.53 -43.00
N GLY A 130 -48.06 -39.64 -42.27
CA GLY A 130 -48.35 -40.99 -42.75
C GLY A 130 -47.25 -41.59 -43.63
N CYS A 131 -47.54 -42.75 -44.23
CA CYS A 131 -46.61 -43.50 -45.07
C CYS A 131 -46.86 -43.24 -46.56
N SER A 132 -46.47 -42.08 -47.08
CA SER A 132 -46.63 -41.73 -48.50
C SER A 132 -45.29 -41.59 -49.22
N SER A 133 -45.24 -41.94 -50.51
CA SER A 133 -44.11 -41.62 -51.40
C SER A 133 -43.97 -40.13 -51.68
N SER A 134 -45.00 -39.32 -51.39
CA SER A 134 -44.97 -37.86 -51.48
C SER A 134 -44.29 -37.18 -50.28
N ILE A 135 -43.79 -37.95 -49.32
CA ILE A 135 -43.02 -37.46 -48.18
C ILE A 135 -41.56 -37.81 -48.44
N THR A 136 -40.76 -36.76 -48.63
CA THR A 136 -39.34 -36.84 -48.90
C THR A 136 -38.53 -36.33 -47.70
N GLY A 137 -37.25 -36.70 -47.63
CA GLY A 137 -36.32 -36.11 -46.67
C GLY A 137 -36.28 -34.57 -46.75
N SER A 138 -36.28 -34.02 -47.97
CA SER A 138 -36.32 -32.57 -48.21
C SER A 138 -37.57 -31.90 -47.64
N ARG A 139 -38.74 -32.54 -47.76
CA ARG A 139 -40.00 -32.01 -47.20
C ARG A 139 -39.95 -31.91 -45.67
N LEU A 140 -39.38 -32.91 -45.00
CA LEU A 140 -39.24 -32.89 -43.53
C LEU A 140 -38.19 -31.88 -43.07
N VAL A 141 -37.08 -31.75 -43.80
CA VAL A 141 -36.03 -30.77 -43.50
C VAL A 141 -36.55 -29.34 -43.67
N ASN A 142 -37.43 -29.08 -44.63
CA ASN A 142 -37.95 -27.73 -44.92
C ASN A 142 -39.15 -27.32 -44.04
N ASP A 143 -39.76 -28.25 -43.31
CA ASP A 143 -40.84 -27.96 -42.36
C ASP A 143 -40.24 -27.43 -41.04
N SER A 144 -40.05 -26.11 -40.95
CA SER A 144 -39.45 -25.44 -39.80
C SER A 144 -40.23 -25.65 -38.49
N SER A 145 -41.52 -25.99 -38.56
CA SER A 145 -42.37 -26.19 -37.37
C SER A 145 -41.96 -27.41 -36.52
N ARG A 146 -41.15 -28.32 -37.07
CA ARG A 146 -40.69 -29.56 -36.42
C ARG A 146 -39.40 -29.41 -35.64
N TRP A 147 -38.60 -28.41 -35.99
CA TRP A 147 -37.21 -28.29 -35.54
C TRP A 147 -37.09 -27.17 -34.50
N VAL A 148 -36.33 -27.39 -33.43
CA VAL A 148 -35.89 -26.29 -32.57
C VAL A 148 -34.82 -25.52 -33.33
N SER A 149 -35.15 -24.31 -33.80
CA SER A 149 -34.29 -23.51 -34.69
C SER A 149 -33.66 -22.30 -34.00
N SER A 150 -34.13 -21.89 -32.83
CA SER A 150 -33.60 -20.77 -32.06
C SER A 150 -33.63 -21.04 -30.56
N ALA A 151 -32.75 -20.39 -29.82
CA ALA A 151 -32.75 -20.44 -28.35
C ALA A 151 -33.96 -19.71 -27.73
N SER A 152 -34.66 -18.88 -28.49
CA SER A 152 -35.83 -18.12 -28.02
C SER A 152 -37.12 -18.94 -27.96
N ASP A 153 -37.18 -20.09 -28.62
CA ASP A 153 -38.35 -20.98 -28.61
C ASP A 153 -37.90 -22.44 -28.58
N ALA A 154 -38.25 -23.15 -27.51
CA ALA A 154 -37.92 -24.56 -27.35
C ALA A 154 -38.65 -25.48 -28.32
N ASN A 155 -39.63 -24.96 -29.06
CA ASN A 155 -40.47 -25.66 -30.03
C ASN A 155 -40.88 -27.07 -29.54
N ASP A 156 -41.32 -27.17 -28.28
CA ASP A 156 -41.72 -28.44 -27.69
C ASP A 156 -43.04 -28.91 -28.28
N ARG A 157 -43.09 -30.19 -28.63
CA ARG A 157 -44.19 -30.82 -29.34
C ARG A 157 -44.38 -32.24 -28.83
N ARG A 158 -45.63 -32.69 -28.91
CA ARG A 158 -45.97 -34.08 -28.60
C ARG A 158 -45.30 -35.03 -29.60
N PRO A 159 -44.73 -36.16 -29.13
CA PRO A 159 -44.29 -37.21 -30.03
C PRO A 159 -45.43 -37.78 -30.86
N ASN A 160 -45.13 -38.24 -32.08
CA ASN A 160 -46.10 -38.96 -32.90
C ASN A 160 -46.61 -40.20 -32.15
N ARG A 161 -47.92 -40.47 -32.27
CA ARG A 161 -48.61 -41.51 -31.49
C ARG A 161 -48.01 -42.89 -31.81
N LEU A 162 -47.82 -43.73 -30.79
CA LEU A 162 -47.38 -45.11 -31.00
C LEU A 162 -48.35 -45.83 -31.95
N GLY A 163 -47.80 -46.45 -33.00
CA GLY A 163 -48.59 -47.17 -34.00
C GLY A 163 -49.29 -46.28 -35.04
N SER A 164 -49.15 -44.94 -34.99
CA SER A 164 -49.62 -44.07 -36.06
C SER A 164 -48.59 -44.07 -37.21
N GLY A 165 -48.88 -44.83 -38.27
CA GLY A 165 -48.11 -44.81 -39.51
C GLY A 165 -46.62 -45.19 -39.38
N CYS A 166 -45.78 -44.56 -40.21
CA CYS A 166 -44.36 -44.89 -40.35
C CYS A 166 -43.44 -43.89 -39.64
N MET A 167 -43.98 -42.88 -38.94
CA MET A 167 -43.21 -41.78 -38.34
C MET A 167 -43.31 -41.73 -36.80
N TYR A 168 -43.76 -42.80 -36.16
CA TYR A 168 -43.78 -42.89 -34.70
C TYR A 168 -42.40 -43.26 -34.12
N PRO A 169 -42.06 -42.74 -32.93
CA PRO A 169 -40.88 -43.17 -32.19
C PRO A 169 -41.01 -44.64 -31.80
N SER A 170 -40.20 -45.50 -32.42
CA SER A 170 -40.11 -46.91 -32.04
C SER A 170 -39.48 -47.08 -30.67
N LYS A 171 -38.50 -46.25 -30.28
CA LYS A 171 -37.96 -46.25 -28.92
C LYS A 171 -39.00 -45.67 -27.98
N THR A 172 -39.12 -46.24 -26.80
CA THR A 172 -40.15 -45.90 -25.81
C THR A 172 -39.58 -45.66 -24.43
N PHE A 173 -38.39 -46.15 -24.14
CA PHE A 173 -37.63 -45.75 -22.97
C PHE A 173 -36.14 -46.09 -23.12
N VAL A 174 -35.34 -45.50 -22.26
CA VAL A 174 -33.93 -45.86 -22.04
C VAL A 174 -33.73 -46.05 -20.54
N ARG A 175 -33.12 -47.19 -20.16
CA ARG A 175 -32.73 -47.45 -18.77
C ARG A 175 -31.21 -47.52 -18.69
N ARG A 176 -30.64 -46.76 -17.77
CA ARG A 176 -29.23 -46.84 -17.39
C ARG A 176 -29.09 -47.25 -15.93
N TYR A 177 -28.08 -48.05 -15.64
CA TYR A 177 -27.70 -48.46 -14.30
C TYR A 177 -26.27 -48.05 -14.07
N ILE A 178 -26.05 -47.22 -13.05
CA ILE A 178 -24.72 -46.70 -12.70
C ILE A 178 -23.98 -47.79 -11.94
N VAL A 179 -22.91 -48.32 -12.52
CA VAL A 179 -22.09 -49.39 -11.91
C VAL A 179 -20.87 -48.83 -11.19
N GLY A 180 -20.42 -47.62 -11.51
CA GLY A 180 -19.29 -46.97 -10.86
C GLY A 180 -19.19 -45.49 -11.19
N LEU A 181 -18.62 -44.73 -10.28
CA LEU A 181 -18.32 -43.30 -10.43
C LEU A 181 -16.90 -43.08 -9.93
N ASP A 182 -16.07 -42.45 -10.74
CA ASP A 182 -14.69 -42.09 -10.37
C ASP A 182 -14.36 -40.66 -10.78
N ILE A 183 -13.40 -40.05 -10.08
CA ILE A 183 -12.87 -38.75 -10.46
C ILE A 183 -11.75 -38.93 -11.47
N ASP A 184 -11.89 -38.34 -12.65
CA ASP A 184 -10.75 -38.25 -13.58
C ASP A 184 -9.75 -37.22 -13.05
N ARG A 185 -8.77 -37.70 -12.29
CA ARG A 185 -7.72 -36.89 -11.67
C ARG A 185 -6.83 -36.17 -12.68
N SER A 186 -6.78 -36.63 -13.93
CA SER A 186 -5.99 -35.98 -14.98
C SER A 186 -6.66 -34.71 -15.53
N GLN A 187 -8.00 -34.62 -15.43
CA GLN A 187 -8.79 -33.51 -15.97
C GLN A 187 -9.46 -32.65 -14.90
N THR A 188 -9.44 -33.10 -13.65
CA THR A 188 -10.07 -32.41 -12.52
C THR A 188 -9.06 -31.53 -11.80
N THR A 189 -9.44 -30.29 -11.46
CA THR A 189 -8.57 -29.33 -10.74
C THR A 189 -8.26 -29.77 -9.31
N TYR A 190 -9.17 -30.51 -8.69
CA TYR A 190 -9.08 -31.05 -7.33
C TYR A 190 -9.27 -32.56 -7.32
N GLY A 191 -8.28 -33.31 -6.81
CA GLY A 191 -8.53 -34.72 -6.48
C GLY A 191 -9.72 -34.85 -5.51
N GLY A 192 -10.25 -36.06 -5.38
CA GLY A 192 -11.39 -36.31 -4.49
C GLY A 192 -12.02 -37.66 -4.73
N ARG A 193 -13.22 -37.81 -4.15
CA ARG A 193 -14.10 -38.96 -4.35
C ARG A 193 -15.54 -38.52 -4.59
N ILE A 194 -16.34 -39.44 -5.12
CA ILE A 194 -17.79 -39.30 -5.23
C ILE A 194 -18.46 -40.20 -4.20
N GLU A 195 -19.45 -39.65 -3.50
CA GLU A 195 -20.34 -40.37 -2.59
C GLU A 195 -21.76 -40.40 -3.17
N GLY A 196 -22.41 -41.57 -3.11
CA GLY A 196 -23.76 -41.78 -3.64
C GLY A 196 -23.81 -42.02 -5.16
N GLY A 197 -25.00 -42.30 -5.67
CA GLY A 197 -25.28 -42.49 -7.10
C GLY A 197 -24.92 -43.85 -7.71
N ILE A 198 -23.96 -44.59 -7.13
CA ILE A 198 -23.70 -45.98 -7.55
C ILE A 198 -24.92 -46.85 -7.19
N GLY A 199 -25.36 -47.68 -8.13
CA GLY A 199 -26.59 -48.47 -7.99
C GLY A 199 -27.87 -47.74 -8.40
N SER A 200 -27.80 -46.45 -8.72
CA SER A 200 -28.96 -45.69 -9.18
C SER A 200 -29.37 -46.08 -10.61
N HIS A 201 -30.68 -45.98 -10.87
CA HIS A 201 -31.24 -46.11 -12.20
C HIS A 201 -31.64 -44.75 -12.78
N LEU A 202 -31.14 -44.43 -13.97
CA LEU A 202 -31.63 -43.30 -14.77
C LEU A 202 -32.60 -43.86 -15.80
N PHE A 203 -33.89 -43.55 -15.65
CA PHE A 203 -34.95 -44.07 -16.50
C PHE A 203 -35.66 -42.94 -17.25
N SER A 204 -35.37 -42.82 -18.55
CA SER A 204 -36.08 -41.92 -19.45
C SER A 204 -37.23 -42.67 -20.10
N LEU A 205 -38.44 -42.47 -19.61
CA LEU A 205 -39.66 -43.04 -20.20
C LEU A 205 -40.28 -42.08 -21.21
N ARG A 206 -40.85 -42.62 -22.30
CA ARG A 206 -41.64 -41.86 -23.25
C ARG A 206 -42.75 -41.09 -22.55
N GLN A 207 -42.82 -39.81 -22.87
CA GLN A 207 -43.90 -38.93 -22.48
C GLN A 207 -44.68 -38.53 -23.73
N ASP A 208 -46.00 -38.70 -23.73
CA ASP A 208 -46.83 -38.34 -24.89
C ASP A 208 -47.11 -36.83 -24.98
N SER A 209 -46.74 -36.07 -23.95
CA SER A 209 -46.91 -34.61 -23.87
C SER A 209 -45.73 -33.81 -24.40
N THR A 210 -44.51 -34.38 -24.39
CA THR A 210 -43.26 -33.67 -24.68
C THR A 210 -42.25 -34.55 -25.42
N ARG A 211 -41.40 -33.92 -26.22
CA ARG A 211 -40.28 -34.59 -26.89
C ARG A 211 -39.04 -34.76 -26.02
N TYR A 212 -39.04 -34.18 -24.82
CA TYR A 212 -37.94 -34.22 -23.86
C TYR A 212 -38.20 -35.28 -22.79
N TRP A 213 -37.70 -36.51 -23.00
CA TRP A 213 -37.90 -37.60 -22.05
C TRP A 213 -36.84 -37.54 -20.94
N LEU A 214 -37.12 -36.70 -19.96
CA LEU A 214 -36.28 -36.49 -18.78
C LEU A 214 -36.42 -37.67 -17.81
N SER A 215 -35.30 -38.03 -17.17
CA SER A 215 -35.27 -38.99 -16.07
C SER A 215 -35.16 -38.28 -14.72
N THR A 216 -35.55 -38.95 -13.65
CA THR A 216 -35.24 -38.48 -12.29
C THR A 216 -33.71 -38.44 -12.12
N PRO A 217 -33.11 -37.30 -11.75
CA PRO A 217 -31.67 -37.19 -11.60
C PRO A 217 -31.13 -38.08 -10.48
N SER A 218 -29.92 -38.61 -10.65
CA SER A 218 -29.20 -39.30 -9.57
C SER A 218 -28.39 -38.30 -8.77
N ARG A 219 -28.73 -38.11 -7.50
CA ARG A 219 -27.97 -37.23 -6.59
C ARG A 219 -26.64 -37.86 -6.20
N ILE A 220 -25.59 -37.06 -6.22
CA ILE A 220 -24.23 -37.44 -5.82
C ILE A 220 -23.63 -36.31 -4.97
N ARG A 221 -22.57 -36.64 -4.22
CA ARG A 221 -21.78 -35.66 -3.49
C ARG A 221 -20.33 -35.78 -3.91
N TYR A 222 -19.75 -34.68 -4.35
CA TYR A 222 -18.31 -34.59 -4.58
C TYR A 222 -17.61 -34.14 -3.30
N VAL A 223 -16.60 -34.91 -2.89
CA VAL A 223 -15.77 -34.62 -1.73
C VAL A 223 -14.33 -34.48 -2.21
N PRO A 224 -13.80 -33.24 -2.35
CA PRO A 224 -12.42 -33.03 -2.74
C PRO A 224 -11.44 -33.55 -1.67
N ASP A 225 -10.21 -33.87 -2.08
CA ASP A 225 -9.14 -34.34 -1.19
C ASP A 225 -8.68 -33.26 -0.19
N GLY A 226 -8.95 -31.99 -0.50
CA GLY A 226 -8.73 -30.83 0.37
C GLY A 226 -9.73 -29.71 0.06
N PRO A 227 -9.79 -28.65 0.89
CA PRO A 227 -10.71 -27.55 0.69
C PRO A 227 -10.53 -26.86 -0.68
N ILE A 228 -11.61 -26.39 -1.28
CA ILE A 228 -11.57 -25.61 -2.53
C ILE A 228 -11.00 -24.20 -2.25
N THR A 229 -9.99 -23.83 -3.04
CA THR A 229 -9.17 -22.60 -2.84
C THR A 229 -8.99 -21.76 -4.11
N ARG A 230 -9.42 -22.24 -5.27
CA ARG A 230 -9.36 -21.61 -6.60
C ARG A 230 -10.46 -22.18 -7.49
N SER A 231 -10.86 -21.41 -8.50
CA SER A 231 -11.77 -21.86 -9.56
C SER A 231 -11.16 -23.02 -10.37
N GLY A 232 -11.99 -23.81 -11.04
CA GLY A 232 -11.54 -25.02 -11.72
C GLY A 232 -12.65 -25.83 -12.40
N GLN A 233 -12.35 -27.09 -12.71
CA GLN A 233 -13.28 -28.05 -13.32
C GLN A 233 -13.30 -29.35 -12.54
N ILE A 234 -14.47 -29.97 -12.45
CA ILE A 234 -14.68 -31.33 -11.95
C ILE A 234 -15.07 -32.24 -13.12
N VAL A 235 -14.38 -33.37 -13.26
CA VAL A 235 -14.67 -34.39 -14.26
C VAL A 235 -14.93 -35.72 -13.55
N VAL A 236 -16.16 -36.21 -13.68
CA VAL A 236 -16.57 -37.51 -13.14
C VAL A 236 -16.69 -38.49 -14.29
N ARG A 237 -15.88 -39.55 -14.26
CA ARG A 237 -16.03 -40.70 -15.15
C ARG A 237 -17.11 -41.61 -14.59
N MET A 238 -18.22 -41.70 -15.31
CA MET A 238 -19.33 -42.58 -14.97
C MET A 238 -19.26 -43.87 -15.77
N TYR A 239 -19.25 -45.00 -15.07
CA TYR A 239 -19.41 -46.33 -15.65
C TYR A 239 -20.87 -46.76 -15.53
N TYR A 240 -21.49 -47.16 -16.64
CA TYR A 240 -22.89 -47.52 -16.66
C TYR A 240 -23.20 -48.66 -17.64
N LYS A 241 -24.24 -49.43 -17.33
CA LYS A 241 -24.88 -50.39 -18.25
C LYS A 241 -26.18 -49.78 -18.76
N SER A 242 -26.57 -50.03 -20.00
CA SER A 242 -27.85 -49.52 -20.50
C SER A 242 -28.51 -50.40 -21.56
N TYR A 243 -29.84 -50.26 -21.64
CA TYR A 243 -30.64 -50.81 -22.72
C TYR A 243 -31.78 -49.87 -23.10
N SER A 244 -32.20 -49.99 -24.35
CA SER A 244 -33.34 -49.28 -24.91
C SER A 244 -34.54 -50.23 -25.06
N GLY A 245 -35.72 -49.72 -24.77
CA GLY A 245 -37.00 -50.40 -25.00
C GLY A 245 -37.72 -49.86 -26.24
N TYR A 246 -38.33 -50.74 -27.01
CA TYR A 246 -39.00 -50.41 -28.26
C TYR A 246 -40.45 -50.91 -28.33
N HIS A 247 -41.27 -50.20 -29.10
CA HIS A 247 -42.65 -50.49 -29.49
C HIS A 247 -43.71 -50.49 -28.38
N SER A 248 -43.33 -50.45 -27.10
CA SER A 248 -44.28 -50.33 -25.99
C SER A 248 -43.66 -49.58 -24.82
N ALA A 249 -44.40 -48.63 -24.25
CA ALA A 249 -44.03 -47.98 -22.99
C ALA A 249 -44.18 -48.93 -21.78
N ASN A 250 -44.93 -50.03 -21.93
CA ASN A 250 -44.95 -51.09 -20.94
C ASN A 250 -43.67 -51.92 -21.08
N GLU A 251 -42.82 -51.85 -20.05
CA GLU A 251 -41.53 -52.51 -20.01
C GLU A 251 -41.62 -54.04 -20.20
N TRP A 252 -42.72 -54.69 -19.84
CA TRP A 252 -42.91 -56.13 -20.05
C TRP A 252 -43.32 -56.49 -21.47
N ALA A 253 -43.95 -55.56 -22.18
CA ALA A 253 -44.39 -55.74 -23.56
C ALA A 253 -43.43 -55.14 -24.61
N ALA A 254 -42.36 -54.48 -24.16
CA ALA A 254 -41.36 -53.85 -25.01
C ALA A 254 -40.31 -54.84 -25.50
N THR A 255 -39.89 -54.67 -26.76
CA THR A 255 -38.67 -55.31 -27.27
C THR A 255 -37.47 -54.57 -26.68
N LYS A 256 -36.55 -55.27 -26.01
CA LYS A 256 -35.41 -54.66 -25.32
C LYS A 256 -34.11 -55.03 -25.99
N LYS A 257 -33.19 -54.07 -26.08
CA LYS A 257 -31.86 -54.25 -26.67
C LYS A 257 -30.82 -53.46 -25.88
N CYS A 258 -29.71 -54.10 -25.52
CA CYS A 258 -28.57 -53.43 -24.88
C CYS A 258 -28.01 -52.33 -25.79
N ASP A 259 -27.63 -51.19 -25.22
CA ASP A 259 -26.93 -50.16 -25.97
C ASP A 259 -25.43 -50.52 -25.97
N TRP A 260 -24.89 -50.88 -27.14
CA TRP A 260 -23.47 -51.18 -27.43
C TRP A 260 -22.93 -52.60 -27.05
N THR A 261 -21.78 -52.92 -27.64
CA THR A 261 -21.26 -54.24 -28.05
C THR A 261 -21.00 -55.27 -26.94
N VAL A 262 -21.91 -56.24 -26.85
CA VAL A 262 -21.64 -57.69 -26.91
C VAL A 262 -22.70 -58.25 -27.91
N PRO A 263 -22.67 -59.53 -28.39
CA PRO A 263 -23.59 -59.93 -29.46
C PRO A 263 -25.03 -59.56 -29.09
N ASP A 264 -25.70 -58.89 -30.02
CA ASP A 264 -26.99 -58.21 -29.88
C ASP A 264 -27.99 -59.02 -29.04
N VAL A 265 -27.97 -58.82 -27.71
CA VAL A 265 -28.89 -59.52 -26.81
C VAL A 265 -30.24 -58.84 -26.94
N THR A 266 -30.96 -59.21 -27.99
CA THR A 266 -32.34 -58.82 -28.22
C THR A 266 -33.23 -59.82 -27.48
N ALA A 267 -33.93 -59.35 -26.46
CA ALA A 267 -34.93 -60.16 -25.77
C ALA A 267 -36.31 -59.92 -26.39
N ALA A 268 -37.00 -61.00 -26.76
CA ALA A 268 -38.43 -60.94 -27.01
C ALA A 268 -39.16 -60.52 -25.72
N LYS A 269 -40.36 -59.95 -25.87
CA LYS A 269 -41.16 -59.29 -24.81
C LYS A 269 -41.04 -59.99 -23.45
N SER A 270 -40.21 -59.43 -22.54
CA SER A 270 -40.26 -59.49 -21.06
C SER A 270 -38.97 -59.76 -20.26
N ASN A 271 -37.83 -60.21 -20.81
CA ASN A 271 -36.75 -60.78 -19.95
C ASN A 271 -35.29 -60.26 -20.10
N LEU A 272 -35.05 -59.05 -20.64
CA LEU A 272 -33.67 -58.51 -20.66
C LEU A 272 -33.22 -58.06 -19.27
N ASN A 273 -32.18 -58.71 -18.74
CA ASN A 273 -31.48 -58.32 -17.52
C ASN A 273 -30.34 -57.34 -17.84
N ILE A 274 -30.39 -56.12 -17.29
CA ILE A 274 -29.39 -55.06 -17.53
C ILE A 274 -27.96 -55.49 -17.19
N ASN A 275 -27.78 -56.44 -16.27
CA ASN A 275 -26.47 -56.94 -15.90
C ASN A 275 -25.77 -57.69 -17.05
N ARG A 276 -26.53 -58.17 -18.03
CA ARG A 276 -26.00 -58.82 -19.25
C ARG A 276 -25.49 -57.82 -20.29
N CYS A 277 -25.81 -56.54 -20.17
CA CYS A 277 -25.29 -55.51 -21.07
C CYS A 277 -23.82 -55.17 -20.75
N ALA A 278 -23.09 -54.73 -21.78
CA ALA A 278 -21.73 -54.22 -21.64
C ALA A 278 -21.69 -53.00 -20.71
N THR A 279 -20.57 -52.84 -20.00
CA THR A 279 -20.29 -51.62 -19.25
C THR A 279 -19.68 -50.59 -20.20
N ASN A 280 -20.28 -49.40 -20.26
CA ASN A 280 -19.79 -48.24 -20.99
C ASN A 280 -19.28 -47.18 -20.01
N SER A 281 -18.54 -46.20 -20.50
CA SER A 281 -18.08 -45.05 -19.70
C SER A 281 -18.35 -43.72 -20.40
N VAL A 282 -18.60 -42.67 -19.62
CA VAL A 282 -18.73 -41.28 -20.09
C VAL A 282 -18.11 -40.32 -19.09
N ASP A 283 -17.45 -39.27 -19.58
CA ASP A 283 -16.90 -38.21 -18.75
C ASP A 283 -17.90 -37.06 -18.63
N LEU A 284 -18.36 -36.79 -17.41
CA LEU A 284 -19.29 -35.72 -17.10
C LEU A 284 -18.53 -34.56 -16.48
N LYS A 285 -18.75 -33.33 -16.97
CA LYS A 285 -17.94 -32.16 -16.62
C LYS A 285 -18.79 -31.07 -15.98
N ILE A 286 -18.23 -30.36 -15.01
CA ILE A 286 -18.82 -29.14 -14.44
C ILE A 286 -17.73 -28.14 -14.04
N LYS A 287 -17.95 -26.86 -14.34
CA LYS A 287 -17.04 -25.77 -13.93
C LYS A 287 -17.41 -25.24 -12.55
N ILE A 288 -16.40 -25.02 -11.72
CA ILE A 288 -16.54 -24.37 -10.41
C ILE A 288 -15.87 -22.99 -10.44
N VAL A 289 -16.55 -22.00 -9.87
CA VAL A 289 -16.05 -20.63 -9.72
C VAL A 289 -16.01 -20.30 -8.23
N LEU A 290 -14.84 -19.90 -7.75
CA LEU A 290 -14.68 -19.49 -6.37
C LEU A 290 -15.32 -18.11 -6.16
N LYS A 291 -16.11 -17.97 -5.10
CA LYS A 291 -16.62 -16.67 -4.68
C LYS A 291 -15.48 -15.83 -4.12
N GLN A 292 -15.35 -14.59 -4.58
CA GLN A 292 -14.37 -13.64 -4.05
C GLN A 292 -14.52 -13.47 -2.54
N ASN A 293 -13.39 -13.43 -1.84
CA ASN A 293 -13.30 -13.11 -0.44
C ASN A 293 -11.92 -12.49 -0.16
N PHE A 294 -11.83 -11.17 -0.31
CA PHE A 294 -10.60 -10.40 -0.08
C PHE A 294 -10.76 -9.42 1.08
N THR A 295 -9.64 -9.01 1.66
CA THR A 295 -9.59 -7.95 2.67
C THR A 295 -8.32 -7.13 2.45
N LEU A 296 -8.47 -5.93 1.92
CA LEU A 296 -7.40 -5.01 1.59
C LEU A 296 -7.06 -4.12 2.78
N THR A 297 -5.78 -3.82 2.98
CA THR A 297 -5.29 -2.87 3.97
C THR A 297 -4.22 -2.01 3.31
N PRO A 298 -4.57 -0.76 2.93
CA PRO A 298 -3.61 0.17 2.36
C PRO A 298 -2.54 0.56 3.36
N ARG A 299 -1.35 0.86 2.87
CA ARG A 299 -0.18 1.30 3.63
C ARG A 299 0.53 2.41 2.84
N ILE A 300 1.19 3.30 3.56
CA ILE A 300 1.99 4.37 2.96
C ILE A 300 3.22 4.61 3.82
N ALA A 301 4.33 4.94 3.17
CA ALA A 301 5.55 5.41 3.82
C ALA A 301 6.09 6.64 3.08
N VAL A 302 6.55 7.63 3.81
CA VAL A 302 7.09 8.89 3.30
C VAL A 302 8.53 9.07 3.80
N THR A 303 9.43 9.48 2.92
CA THR A 303 10.84 9.70 3.27
C THR A 303 11.42 10.88 2.50
N PRO A 304 12.16 11.81 3.15
CA PRO A 304 12.42 11.89 4.60
C PRO A 304 11.19 12.33 5.42
N ASN A 305 11.25 12.15 6.75
CA ASN A 305 10.20 12.56 7.70
C ASN A 305 10.24 14.06 8.07
N ALA A 306 11.33 14.75 7.72
CA ALA A 306 11.46 16.20 7.83
C ALA A 306 12.26 16.78 6.66
N VAL A 307 11.93 18.02 6.26
CA VAL A 307 12.67 18.78 5.25
C VAL A 307 12.92 20.22 5.70
N PRO A 308 14.00 20.87 5.25
CA PRO A 308 14.25 22.28 5.55
C PRO A 308 13.22 23.21 4.90
N GLU A 309 12.80 24.25 5.63
CA GLU A 309 12.04 25.38 5.06
C GLU A 309 12.83 26.03 3.91
N GLY A 310 12.17 26.36 2.79
CA GLY A 310 12.79 27.07 1.66
C GLY A 310 13.77 26.28 0.81
N SER A 311 13.89 24.95 0.98
CA SER A 311 14.84 24.13 0.21
C SER A 311 14.32 23.64 -1.15
N GLY A 312 13.00 23.57 -1.34
CA GLY A 312 12.42 22.90 -2.51
C GLY A 312 12.69 21.38 -2.51
N SER A 313 12.76 20.75 -1.34
CA SER A 313 13.16 19.34 -1.21
C SER A 313 12.16 18.38 -1.86
N ALA A 314 12.70 17.40 -2.60
CA ALA A 314 11.95 16.25 -3.05
C ALA A 314 11.79 15.22 -1.92
N ILE A 315 10.62 14.59 -1.87
CA ILE A 315 10.29 13.49 -0.97
C ILE A 315 9.84 12.29 -1.79
N THR A 316 10.08 11.09 -1.25
CA THR A 316 9.62 9.83 -1.80
C THR A 316 8.39 9.34 -1.04
N VAL A 317 7.33 9.01 -1.77
CA VAL A 317 6.09 8.44 -1.25
C VAL A 317 5.96 7.02 -1.79
N THR A 318 5.90 6.05 -0.88
CA THR A 318 5.88 4.61 -1.20
C THR A 318 4.54 4.00 -0.75
N PRO A 319 3.52 4.02 -1.62
CA PRO A 319 2.22 3.40 -1.37
C PRO A 319 2.25 1.88 -1.58
N SER A 320 1.45 1.14 -0.82
CA SER A 320 1.22 -0.30 -1.04
C SER A 320 -0.13 -0.74 -0.48
N VAL A 321 -0.61 -1.91 -0.89
CA VAL A 321 -1.85 -2.51 -0.38
C VAL A 321 -1.60 -3.97 -0.03
N GLN A 322 -1.92 -4.33 1.20
CA GLN A 322 -1.89 -5.71 1.66
C GLN A 322 -3.26 -6.36 1.47
N ASN A 323 -3.36 -7.45 0.71
CA ASN A 323 -4.52 -8.32 0.74
C ASN A 323 -4.27 -9.44 1.76
N ALA A 324 -5.04 -9.44 2.85
CA ALA A 324 -5.03 -10.46 3.90
C ALA A 324 -6.19 -11.46 3.76
N GLY A 325 -7.03 -11.31 2.73
CA GLY A 325 -8.10 -12.25 2.45
C GLY A 325 -7.60 -13.54 1.78
N PRO A 326 -8.42 -14.60 1.82
CA PRO A 326 -8.07 -15.90 1.25
C PRO A 326 -8.04 -15.93 -0.29
N THR A 327 -8.61 -14.93 -0.97
CA THR A 327 -8.60 -14.85 -2.44
C THR A 327 -7.99 -13.54 -2.94
N ALA A 328 -7.45 -13.57 -4.15
CA ALA A 328 -7.18 -12.36 -4.92
C ALA A 328 -8.50 -11.64 -5.29
N THR A 329 -8.38 -10.41 -5.78
CA THR A 329 -9.50 -9.67 -6.37
C THR A 329 -9.59 -10.04 -7.84
N ASP A 330 -10.75 -10.51 -8.33
CA ASP A 330 -10.88 -10.77 -9.77
C ASP A 330 -11.16 -9.49 -10.57
N ASP A 331 -11.71 -8.46 -9.91
CA ASP A 331 -11.87 -7.14 -10.51
C ASP A 331 -10.68 -6.24 -10.17
N SER A 332 -10.36 -5.33 -11.09
CA SER A 332 -9.45 -4.22 -10.77
C SER A 332 -10.15 -3.25 -9.81
N ILE A 333 -9.52 -2.98 -8.67
CA ILE A 333 -10.03 -2.06 -7.66
C ILE A 333 -9.32 -0.73 -7.79
N ASN A 334 -10.10 0.35 -7.79
CA ASN A 334 -9.57 1.70 -7.86
C ASN A 334 -8.84 2.06 -6.56
N TRP A 335 -7.68 2.67 -6.71
CA TRP A 335 -6.86 3.15 -5.61
C TRP A 335 -6.43 4.60 -5.87
N ARG A 336 -6.15 5.32 -4.79
CA ARG A 336 -5.72 6.72 -4.81
C ARG A 336 -4.64 6.97 -3.77
N VAL A 337 -3.70 7.84 -4.10
CA VAL A 337 -2.79 8.48 -3.14
C VAL A 337 -3.20 9.94 -3.05
N THR A 338 -3.53 10.37 -1.85
CA THR A 338 -4.02 11.72 -1.54
C THR A 338 -2.99 12.46 -0.71
N ARG A 339 -2.76 13.72 -1.04
CA ARG A 339 -1.92 14.68 -0.32
C ARG A 339 -2.81 15.72 0.35
N PHE A 340 -2.46 16.15 1.55
CA PHE A 340 -3.07 17.31 2.21
C PHE A 340 -2.06 17.99 3.14
N ASP A 341 -2.26 19.28 3.41
CA ASP A 341 -1.36 20.06 4.24
C ASP A 341 -2.02 20.36 5.58
N VAL A 342 -1.27 20.26 6.69
CA VAL A 342 -1.75 20.60 8.03
C VAL A 342 -0.95 21.77 8.55
N ALA A 343 -1.65 22.84 8.94
CA ALA A 343 -1.04 24.05 9.46
C ALA A 343 -0.24 23.79 10.76
N PRO A 344 0.78 24.61 11.05
CA PRO A 344 1.53 24.51 12.30
C PRO A 344 0.63 24.56 13.54
N GLY A 345 0.83 23.63 14.48
CA GLY A 345 0.09 23.60 15.76
C GLY A 345 -1.35 23.10 15.69
N THR A 346 -1.90 22.87 14.49
CA THR A 346 -3.25 22.32 14.32
C THR A 346 -3.25 20.80 14.49
N ASN A 347 -4.33 20.19 14.94
CA ASN A 347 -4.50 18.73 14.88
C ASN A 347 -5.29 18.35 13.64
N TYR A 348 -5.01 17.19 13.06
CA TYR A 348 -5.82 16.62 11.99
C TYR A 348 -6.47 15.32 12.47
N SER A 349 -7.57 14.94 11.85
CA SER A 349 -8.16 13.61 12.01
C SER A 349 -8.65 13.07 10.68
N MET A 350 -8.65 11.75 10.55
CA MET A 350 -9.20 11.04 9.40
C MET A 350 -10.37 10.18 9.87
N GLY A 351 -11.55 10.47 9.35
CA GLY A 351 -12.76 9.72 9.63
C GLY A 351 -12.66 8.26 9.17
N GLY A 352 -13.40 7.38 9.84
CA GLY A 352 -13.56 5.98 9.45
C GLY A 352 -14.75 5.73 8.51
N SER A 353 -15.37 6.78 7.95
CA SER A 353 -16.54 6.66 7.08
C SER A 353 -16.18 5.98 5.76
N PRO A 354 -17.12 5.30 5.09
CA PRO A 354 -16.92 4.64 3.80
C PRO A 354 -16.72 5.57 2.57
N ASP A 355 -16.33 6.84 2.77
CA ASP A 355 -16.34 7.87 1.72
C ASP A 355 -14.94 8.14 1.12
N GLU A 356 -14.88 8.95 0.06
CA GLU A 356 -13.62 9.33 -0.57
C GLU A 356 -12.69 10.10 0.39
N PRO A 357 -11.35 9.94 0.29
CA PRO A 357 -10.40 10.39 1.31
C PRO A 357 -10.49 11.88 1.68
N CYS A 358 -10.65 12.80 0.71
CA CYS A 358 -10.74 14.24 1.01
C CYS A 358 -12.03 14.68 1.70
N THR A 359 -13.04 13.81 1.78
CA THR A 359 -14.25 14.09 2.56
C THR A 359 -14.10 13.72 4.03
N GLN A 360 -13.07 12.93 4.36
CA GLN A 360 -12.85 12.34 5.68
C GLN A 360 -11.75 13.03 6.48
N ILE A 361 -10.91 13.80 5.82
CA ILE A 361 -9.84 14.54 6.47
C ILE A 361 -10.44 15.81 7.06
N THR A 362 -10.06 16.09 8.30
CA THR A 362 -10.41 17.33 9.01
C THR A 362 -9.16 17.93 9.61
N GLY A 363 -9.14 19.26 9.73
CA GLY A 363 -7.99 20.00 10.22
C GLY A 363 -6.90 20.21 9.18
N GLU A 364 -7.10 19.81 7.92
CA GLU A 364 -6.24 20.25 6.82
C GLU A 364 -6.40 21.75 6.55
N LYS A 365 -5.38 22.33 5.92
CA LYS A 365 -5.45 23.66 5.34
C LYS A 365 -6.56 23.65 4.28
N PRO A 366 -7.55 24.57 4.34
CA PRO A 366 -8.66 24.58 3.40
C PRO A 366 -8.18 24.53 1.93
N GLY A 367 -8.73 23.59 1.16
CA GLY A 367 -8.38 23.39 -0.26
C GLY A 367 -7.06 22.68 -0.53
N SER A 368 -6.32 22.24 0.50
CA SER A 368 -5.03 21.53 0.29
C SER A 368 -5.18 20.04 -0.05
N CYS A 369 -6.33 19.44 0.26
CA CYS A 369 -6.55 18.01 0.01
C CYS A 369 -6.73 17.74 -1.48
N THR A 370 -5.85 16.92 -2.05
CA THR A 370 -5.79 16.63 -3.49
C THR A 370 -5.34 15.20 -3.75
N THR A 371 -5.87 14.57 -4.80
CA THR A 371 -5.36 13.28 -5.27
C THR A 371 -4.14 13.52 -6.15
N ILE A 372 -2.99 12.96 -5.76
CA ILE A 372 -1.73 13.11 -6.51
C ILE A 372 -1.45 11.93 -7.43
N LYS A 373 -2.07 10.77 -7.16
CA LYS A 373 -2.02 9.61 -8.04
C LYS A 373 -3.29 8.77 -7.88
N SER A 374 -3.75 8.18 -8.98
CA SER A 374 -4.81 7.18 -8.95
C SER A 374 -4.52 6.09 -9.99
N GLY A 375 -5.17 4.95 -9.82
CA GLY A 375 -5.09 3.83 -10.75
C GLY A 375 -6.10 2.74 -10.39
N SER A 376 -6.10 1.67 -11.18
CA SER A 376 -6.92 0.48 -10.93
C SER A 376 -6.07 -0.76 -11.15
N THR A 377 -6.09 -1.71 -10.22
CA THR A 377 -5.33 -2.96 -10.33
C THR A 377 -5.99 -4.09 -9.55
N GLN A 378 -5.64 -5.32 -9.90
CA GLN A 378 -5.96 -6.49 -9.10
C GLN A 378 -4.95 -6.64 -7.96
N PHE A 379 -5.45 -6.99 -6.77
CA PHE A 379 -4.66 -7.20 -5.57
C PHE A 379 -4.54 -8.70 -5.27
N ASN A 380 -3.37 -9.27 -5.63
CA ASN A 380 -3.01 -10.63 -5.26
C ASN A 380 -2.92 -10.78 -3.74
N ILE A 381 -3.04 -12.02 -3.26
CA ILE A 381 -2.80 -12.36 -1.85
C ILE A 381 -1.37 -11.91 -1.48
N GLY A 382 -1.21 -11.20 -0.37
CA GLY A 382 0.06 -10.61 0.01
C GLY A 382 0.12 -9.10 -0.22
N SER A 383 1.35 -8.58 -0.29
CA SER A 383 1.60 -7.15 -0.48
C SER A 383 1.71 -6.83 -1.96
N THR A 384 0.90 -5.88 -2.43
CA THR A 384 1.00 -5.31 -3.78
C THR A 384 1.62 -3.91 -3.67
N PRO A 385 2.85 -3.71 -4.16
CA PRO A 385 3.43 -2.37 -4.25
C PRO A 385 2.66 -1.54 -5.29
N LEU A 386 2.41 -0.27 -4.97
CA LEU A 386 1.89 0.71 -5.91
C LEU A 386 3.04 1.59 -6.42
N GLU A 387 2.76 2.45 -7.41
CA GLU A 387 3.78 3.32 -8.00
C GLU A 387 4.40 4.24 -6.95
N VAL A 388 5.74 4.21 -6.86
CA VAL A 388 6.51 5.11 -6.01
C VAL A 388 6.50 6.51 -6.62
N LEU A 389 6.15 7.51 -5.83
CA LEU A 389 5.99 8.89 -6.28
C LEU A 389 7.11 9.76 -5.70
N SER A 390 7.61 10.69 -6.52
CA SER A 390 8.41 11.82 -6.06
C SER A 390 7.51 13.04 -5.96
N ASN A 391 7.48 13.70 -4.80
CA ASN A 391 6.75 14.94 -4.59
C ASN A 391 7.70 16.02 -4.08
N THR A 392 7.61 17.24 -4.61
CA THR A 392 8.46 18.35 -4.17
C THR A 392 7.68 19.25 -3.25
N ILE A 393 8.20 19.53 -2.06
CA ILE A 393 7.62 20.54 -1.17
C ILE A 393 8.05 21.91 -1.67
N ALA A 394 7.06 22.77 -1.95
CA ALA A 394 7.33 24.10 -2.47
C ALA A 394 8.13 24.95 -1.47
N PRO A 395 9.06 25.82 -1.92
CA PRO A 395 9.92 26.61 -1.03
C PRO A 395 9.17 27.58 -0.11
N ASP A 396 7.94 27.96 -0.46
CA ASP A 396 7.09 28.90 0.28
C ASP A 396 6.27 28.23 1.39
N VAL A 397 6.32 26.89 1.52
CA VAL A 397 5.65 26.19 2.62
C VAL A 397 6.34 26.55 3.95
N PRO A 398 5.61 27.14 4.92
CA PRO A 398 6.22 27.63 6.15
C PRO A 398 6.58 26.50 7.10
N ALA A 399 7.61 26.72 7.92
CA ALA A 399 8.01 25.78 8.96
C ALA A 399 6.89 25.47 9.95
N GLY A 400 6.88 24.23 10.44
CA GLY A 400 5.83 23.65 11.28
C GLY A 400 4.68 23.03 10.49
N THR A 401 4.56 23.29 9.19
CA THR A 401 3.58 22.63 8.32
C THR A 401 3.91 21.15 8.22
N ARG A 402 2.88 20.30 8.25
CA ARG A 402 3.00 18.87 7.94
C ARG A 402 2.34 18.61 6.60
N VAL A 403 3.09 18.11 5.64
CA VAL A 403 2.56 17.66 4.35
C VAL A 403 2.32 16.15 4.49
N CYS A 404 1.06 15.75 4.42
CA CYS A 404 0.59 14.44 4.79
C CYS A 404 0.04 13.67 3.59
N TYR A 405 0.17 12.34 3.63
CA TYR A 405 -0.22 11.45 2.55
C TYR A 405 -1.03 10.27 3.09
N VAL A 406 -1.96 9.78 2.26
CA VAL A 406 -2.77 8.60 2.54
C VAL A 406 -2.96 7.78 1.27
N THR A 407 -2.84 6.46 1.39
CA THR A 407 -3.23 5.52 0.33
C THR A 407 -4.63 5.00 0.62
N SER A 408 -5.50 5.02 -0.37
CA SER A 408 -6.90 4.60 -0.24
C SER A 408 -7.29 3.63 -1.35
N VAL A 409 -8.17 2.68 -1.02
CA VAL A 409 -8.80 1.76 -1.99
C VAL A 409 -10.30 1.89 -1.88
N GLU A 410 -11.00 1.85 -3.01
CA GLU A 410 -12.46 2.03 -3.08
C GLU A 410 -13.24 0.88 -2.45
N LYS A 411 -12.67 -0.33 -2.44
CA LYS A 411 -13.30 -1.54 -1.88
C LYS A 411 -12.35 -2.21 -0.89
N GLY A 412 -12.58 -2.00 0.40
CA GLY A 412 -11.73 -2.53 1.48
C GLY A 412 -11.87 -4.03 1.70
N SER A 413 -13.04 -4.62 1.42
CA SER A 413 -13.27 -6.06 1.55
C SER A 413 -14.47 -6.51 0.74
N THR A 414 -14.65 -7.82 0.57
CA THR A 414 -15.87 -8.34 -0.05
C THR A 414 -17.10 -8.21 0.87
N ALA A 415 -16.92 -8.33 2.18
CA ALA A 415 -18.02 -8.21 3.16
C ALA A 415 -18.52 -6.77 3.29
N ASN A 416 -17.59 -5.81 3.28
CA ASN A 416 -17.84 -4.37 3.35
C ASN A 416 -17.09 -3.69 2.19
N PRO A 417 -17.72 -3.55 1.01
CA PRO A 417 -17.10 -3.04 -0.21
C PRO A 417 -17.12 -1.51 -0.24
N THR A 418 -16.52 -0.90 0.78
CA THR A 418 -16.45 0.56 0.96
C THR A 418 -15.02 1.05 0.94
N TRP A 419 -14.82 2.37 0.87
CA TRP A 419 -13.48 2.94 0.94
C TRP A 419 -12.75 2.49 2.20
N LYS A 420 -11.44 2.27 2.06
CA LYS A 420 -10.53 1.99 3.15
C LYS A 420 -9.23 2.76 2.94
N HIS A 421 -8.69 3.29 4.03
CA HIS A 421 -7.55 4.19 4.03
C HIS A 421 -6.38 3.60 4.83
N SER A 422 -5.15 3.99 4.49
CA SER A 422 -3.98 3.73 5.31
C SER A 422 -3.96 4.64 6.54
N SER A 423 -3.08 4.36 7.50
CA SER A 423 -2.63 5.41 8.42
C SER A 423 -2.02 6.56 7.61
N VAL A 424 -2.20 7.79 8.10
CA VAL A 424 -1.57 8.97 7.51
C VAL A 424 -0.09 8.96 7.85
N ASP A 425 0.75 9.26 6.86
CA ASP A 425 2.18 9.53 7.07
C ASP A 425 2.52 10.94 6.58
N CYS A 426 3.37 11.66 7.31
CA CYS A 426 3.62 13.06 7.07
C CYS A 426 5.11 13.41 7.10
N VAL A 427 5.49 14.36 6.26
CA VAL A 427 6.77 15.06 6.33
C VAL A 427 6.58 16.42 7.00
N ARG A 428 7.47 16.77 7.93
CA ARG A 428 7.46 18.07 8.62
C ARG A 428 8.39 19.05 7.94
N VAL A 429 7.94 20.28 7.73
CA VAL A 429 8.82 21.38 7.32
C VAL A 429 9.45 21.99 8.56
N GLU A 430 10.78 22.05 8.62
CA GLU A 430 11.55 22.49 9.79
C GLU A 430 12.49 23.64 9.45
N ARG A 431 12.72 24.53 10.42
CA ARG A 431 13.81 25.50 10.32
C ARG A 431 15.10 24.85 10.72
N ILE A 432 16.15 25.16 9.97
CA ILE A 432 17.50 24.77 10.35
C ILE A 432 18.32 26.02 10.63
N PRO A 433 18.42 26.43 11.91
CA PRO A 433 19.26 27.56 12.31
C PRO A 433 20.73 27.31 11.95
N LEU A 434 21.41 28.36 11.50
CA LEU A 434 22.84 28.31 11.16
C LEU A 434 23.65 29.09 12.20
N VAL A 435 24.93 28.75 12.33
CA VAL A 435 25.90 29.51 13.14
C VAL A 435 27.10 29.91 12.30
N HIS A 436 27.56 31.16 12.45
CA HIS A 436 28.77 31.67 11.80
C HIS A 436 29.78 32.16 12.84
N VAL A 437 31.01 31.62 12.80
CA VAL A 437 32.16 32.06 13.57
C VAL A 437 33.09 32.85 12.65
N ILE A 438 33.36 34.11 12.99
CA ILE A 438 34.06 35.08 12.13
C ILE A 438 35.23 35.68 12.94
N GLY A 439 36.38 35.86 12.31
CA GLY A 439 37.59 36.47 12.88
C GLY A 439 38.45 35.54 13.73
N ASN A 440 38.10 34.24 13.83
CA ASN A 440 38.90 33.20 14.47
C ASN A 440 38.45 31.79 14.03
N ASP A 441 39.16 30.78 14.53
CA ASP A 441 38.81 29.36 14.44
C ASP A 441 37.63 29.00 15.36
N ALA A 442 36.81 28.04 14.91
CA ALA A 442 35.86 27.34 15.76
C ALA A 442 36.56 26.11 16.36
N ARG A 443 36.65 26.04 17.69
CA ARG A 443 37.43 25.01 18.38
C ARG A 443 36.70 24.45 19.59
N VAL A 444 36.68 23.12 19.70
CA VAL A 444 36.08 22.40 20.84
C VAL A 444 37.04 21.38 21.45
N GLY A 445 36.75 20.92 22.67
CA GLY A 445 37.46 19.82 23.32
C GLY A 445 38.84 20.16 23.91
N SER A 446 39.33 21.40 23.72
CA SER A 446 40.51 21.87 24.45
C SER A 446 40.22 22.04 25.93
N GLY A 447 41.05 21.46 26.78
CA GLY A 447 41.00 21.71 28.22
C GLY A 447 41.46 23.13 28.54
N PHE A 448 40.94 23.71 29.63
CA PHE A 448 41.64 24.79 30.32
C PHE A 448 43.00 24.29 30.84
N PHE A 449 43.92 25.19 31.16
CA PHE A 449 45.25 24.83 31.67
C PHE A 449 45.17 23.85 32.86
N ASN A 450 46.06 22.85 32.90
CA ASN A 450 46.05 21.70 33.84
C ASN A 450 44.83 20.76 33.74
N THR A 451 43.96 20.89 32.74
CA THR A 451 42.91 19.90 32.45
C THR A 451 43.22 19.15 31.16
N ALA A 452 42.85 17.87 31.11
CA ALA A 452 42.96 17.06 29.91
C ALA A 452 42.03 17.57 28.81
N ASP A 453 42.38 17.31 27.56
CA ASP A 453 41.46 17.57 26.45
C ASP A 453 40.27 16.60 26.55
N ALA A 454 39.08 17.09 26.23
CA ALA A 454 37.86 16.31 26.24
C ALA A 454 37.53 15.82 24.83
N ARG A 455 37.00 14.59 24.72
CA ARG A 455 36.42 14.12 23.46
C ARG A 455 35.17 14.95 23.15
N SER A 456 35.27 15.78 22.11
CA SER A 456 34.20 16.68 21.67
C SER A 456 34.05 16.65 20.15
N LYS A 457 32.83 16.87 19.67
CA LYS A 457 32.50 16.96 18.24
C LYS A 457 31.81 18.29 17.92
N ILE A 458 31.86 18.70 16.66
CA ILE A 458 31.09 19.84 16.13
C ILE A 458 30.02 19.27 15.20
N VAL A 459 28.78 19.69 15.39
CA VAL A 459 27.66 19.32 14.52
C VAL A 459 26.96 20.61 14.10
N GLY A 460 26.91 20.87 12.81
CA GLY A 460 26.20 21.99 12.22
C GLY A 460 25.10 21.53 11.26
N SER A 461 24.72 22.43 10.36
CA SER A 461 23.91 22.10 9.20
C SER A 461 24.49 22.72 7.94
N VAL A 462 24.44 21.98 6.83
CA VAL A 462 24.73 22.46 5.48
C VAL A 462 23.60 22.01 4.55
N SER A 463 23.17 22.92 3.69
CA SER A 463 22.24 22.67 2.59
C SER A 463 22.77 23.34 1.33
N THR A 464 22.17 23.05 0.17
CA THR A 464 22.42 23.80 -1.09
C THR A 464 22.13 25.29 -0.97
N ALA A 465 21.45 25.72 0.10
CA ALA A 465 21.09 27.09 0.35
C ALA A 465 21.99 27.77 1.41
N GLY A 466 23.08 27.12 1.85
CA GLY A 466 24.01 27.64 2.85
C GLY A 466 24.19 26.72 4.06
N GLY A 467 25.13 27.07 4.95
CA GLY A 467 25.50 26.24 6.09
C GLY A 467 26.16 26.97 7.25
N SER A 468 26.45 26.21 8.30
CA SER A 468 27.18 26.67 9.49
C SER A 468 28.69 26.71 9.23
N THR A 469 29.35 27.79 9.63
CA THR A 469 30.73 28.08 9.22
C THR A 469 31.61 28.64 10.33
N GLY A 470 32.92 28.43 10.20
CA GLY A 470 33.98 29.18 10.87
C GLY A 470 34.94 29.80 9.86
N GLU A 471 35.43 31.02 10.04
CA GLU A 471 36.16 31.73 8.97
C GLU A 471 37.50 31.07 8.60
N TYR A 472 38.35 30.79 9.59
CA TYR A 472 39.71 30.28 9.35
C TYR A 472 39.77 28.75 9.47
N GLY A 473 39.70 28.21 10.68
CA GLY A 473 39.78 26.78 10.94
C GLY A 473 38.62 26.24 11.77
N VAL A 474 38.37 24.94 11.62
CA VAL A 474 37.42 24.19 12.47
C VAL A 474 38.15 23.01 13.07
N ILE A 475 38.22 22.95 14.40
CA ILE A 475 39.08 22.01 15.13
C ILE A 475 38.28 21.26 16.20
N ALA A 476 38.24 19.92 16.10
CA ALA A 476 37.60 19.06 17.09
C ALA A 476 38.41 17.76 17.34
N PRO A 477 38.52 17.29 18.60
CA PRO A 477 39.06 15.97 18.92
C PRO A 477 38.21 14.79 18.43
N GLY A 478 37.01 15.04 17.90
CA GLY A 478 36.09 14.07 17.33
C GLY A 478 35.58 14.53 15.97
N ALA A 479 34.42 14.03 15.54
CA ALA A 479 33.84 14.36 14.23
C ALA A 479 33.45 15.84 14.09
N VAL A 480 33.45 16.34 12.85
CA VAL A 480 32.89 17.62 12.45
C VAL A 480 31.82 17.34 11.39
N ASP A 481 30.55 17.28 11.79
CA ASP A 481 29.43 16.94 10.91
C ASP A 481 28.74 18.22 10.41
N SER A 482 28.55 18.38 9.10
CA SER A 482 27.75 19.47 8.52
C SER A 482 28.13 20.88 9.02
N PHE A 483 29.42 21.14 9.23
CA PHE A 483 30.00 22.43 9.61
C PHE A 483 31.33 22.58 8.87
N SER A 484 31.72 23.78 8.46
CA SER A 484 32.99 23.95 7.73
C SER A 484 33.74 25.22 8.03
N SER A 485 35.02 25.23 7.64
CA SER A 485 35.67 26.51 7.36
C SER A 485 34.94 27.25 6.22
N ALA A 486 34.92 28.58 6.25
CA ALA A 486 34.15 29.42 5.33
C ALA A 486 34.54 29.22 3.86
N ALA A 487 35.66 28.54 3.61
CA ALA A 487 36.17 28.20 2.29
C ALA A 487 35.24 27.29 1.44
N GLY A 488 34.25 26.58 1.99
CA GLY A 488 33.38 25.74 1.13
C GLY A 488 31.94 25.49 1.51
N ALA A 489 31.36 26.26 2.43
CA ALA A 489 29.92 26.30 2.64
C ALA A 489 29.22 27.48 1.91
N ILE A 490 29.98 28.36 1.27
CA ILE A 490 29.42 29.41 0.40
C ILE A 490 28.70 28.71 -0.77
N ASN A 491 27.37 28.88 -0.85
CA ASN A 491 26.44 28.23 -1.79
C ASN A 491 26.13 26.73 -1.56
N GLY A 492 26.61 26.14 -0.45
CA GLY A 492 26.38 24.72 -0.17
C GLY A 492 27.05 23.76 -1.18
N SER A 493 27.29 22.51 -0.77
CA SER A 493 27.83 21.49 -1.67
C SER A 493 27.22 20.12 -1.34
N SER A 494 26.86 19.37 -2.37
CA SER A 494 26.48 17.96 -2.25
C SER A 494 27.67 17.01 -2.35
N ALA A 495 28.88 17.53 -2.60
CA ALA A 495 30.10 16.75 -2.59
C ALA A 495 30.47 16.33 -1.16
N ALA A 496 31.30 15.29 -1.04
CA ALA A 496 31.85 14.88 0.25
C ALA A 496 32.52 16.06 0.96
N GLN A 497 32.33 16.19 2.27
CA GLN A 497 32.84 17.32 3.08
C GLN A 497 34.33 17.56 2.91
N SER A 498 35.11 16.51 2.68
CA SER A 498 36.54 16.57 2.37
C SER A 498 36.88 17.45 1.17
N THR A 499 35.97 17.59 0.21
CA THR A 499 36.21 18.31 -1.05
C THR A 499 36.07 19.82 -0.89
N TRP A 500 35.23 20.27 0.05
CA TRP A 500 34.93 21.70 0.25
C TRP A 500 35.39 22.23 1.62
N SER A 501 35.89 21.39 2.52
CA SER A 501 36.27 21.77 3.89
C SER A 501 37.77 21.62 4.19
N GLY A 502 38.63 22.14 3.32
CA GLY A 502 40.09 21.92 3.39
C GLY A 502 40.83 22.46 4.63
N LEU A 503 40.19 23.33 5.43
CA LEU A 503 40.75 23.85 6.70
C LEU A 503 40.02 23.28 7.93
N THR A 504 39.34 22.14 7.76
CA THR A 504 38.73 21.39 8.86
C THR A 504 39.65 20.28 9.33
N PHE A 505 39.84 20.23 10.65
CA PHE A 505 40.71 19.29 11.31
C PHE A 505 39.92 18.55 12.39
N ALA A 506 39.75 17.24 12.17
CA ALA A 506 38.91 16.38 13.00
C ALA A 506 39.64 15.07 13.30
N ASN A 507 39.79 14.72 14.58
CA ASN A 507 40.35 13.42 14.96
C ASN A 507 39.22 12.40 15.20
N SER A 508 38.63 11.91 14.11
CA SER A 508 37.41 11.08 14.18
C SER A 508 37.65 9.64 14.66
N PHE A 509 38.89 9.22 14.91
CA PHE A 509 39.23 7.83 15.23
C PHE A 509 39.51 7.58 16.72
N SER A 510 38.93 6.51 17.27
CA SER A 510 39.08 6.11 18.68
C SER A 510 40.35 5.29 18.95
N THR A 511 40.97 4.77 17.89
CA THR A 511 42.29 4.14 17.84
C THR A 511 43.08 4.80 16.73
N ALA A 512 44.41 4.93 16.84
CA ALA A 512 45.21 5.44 15.73
C ALA A 512 45.09 4.50 14.52
N PRO A 513 44.63 4.98 13.34
CA PRO A 513 45.43 4.67 12.16
C PRO A 513 45.48 5.81 11.14
N THR A 514 46.61 5.85 10.41
CA THR A 514 46.84 6.49 9.11
C THR A 514 45.75 7.46 8.62
N CYS A 515 46.06 8.75 8.70
CA CYS A 515 45.23 9.86 8.24
C CYS A 515 44.57 9.55 6.88
N ALA A 516 43.26 9.27 6.87
CA ALA A 516 42.50 9.19 5.63
C ALA A 516 42.48 10.59 4.97
N PRO A 517 42.44 10.69 3.63
CA PRO A 517 42.65 11.95 2.88
C PRO A 517 41.54 13.01 3.06
N SER A 518 40.61 12.82 3.99
CA SER A 518 39.41 13.64 4.12
C SER A 518 39.57 14.86 5.04
N PHE A 519 40.45 14.80 6.06
CA PHE A 519 40.70 15.89 7.01
C PHE A 519 42.15 15.87 7.51
N GLY A 520 42.71 17.04 7.84
CA GLY A 520 44.00 17.10 8.51
C GLY A 520 43.89 16.53 9.94
N CYS A 521 44.78 15.61 10.31
CA CYS A 521 44.85 15.06 11.66
C CYS A 521 45.82 15.87 12.52
N PHE A 522 45.38 16.30 13.70
CA PHE A 522 46.26 16.88 14.72
C PHE A 522 46.41 15.91 15.91
N GLY A 523 47.52 16.04 16.62
CA GLY A 523 47.74 15.39 17.92
C GLY A 523 46.86 15.98 19.02
N SER A 524 47.45 16.37 20.16
CA SER A 524 46.69 17.10 21.19
C SER A 524 46.26 18.46 20.66
N VAL A 525 44.98 18.79 20.87
CA VAL A 525 44.48 20.14 20.66
C VAL A 525 45.04 20.97 21.81
N GLY A 526 45.71 22.10 21.56
CA GLY A 526 46.36 22.87 22.64
C GLY A 526 45.42 23.28 23.81
N LYS A 527 45.93 23.96 24.82
CA LYS A 527 45.08 24.42 25.94
C LYS A 527 44.38 25.74 25.66
N ILE A 528 43.18 25.91 26.21
CA ILE A 528 42.54 27.22 26.29
C ILE A 528 43.41 28.09 27.22
N PRO A 529 43.86 29.28 26.78
CA PRO A 529 44.65 30.16 27.63
C PRO A 529 43.92 30.49 28.93
N LYS A 530 44.68 30.74 30.02
CA LYS A 530 44.15 31.19 31.31
C LYS A 530 43.65 32.64 31.27
N ALA A 531 42.84 32.99 30.27
CA ALA A 531 42.30 34.34 30.05
C ALA A 531 41.52 34.83 31.27
N ALA A 532 40.67 33.97 31.86
CA ALA A 532 39.97 34.29 33.10
C ALA A 532 40.92 34.65 34.26
N GLU A 533 42.03 33.93 34.42
CA GLU A 533 43.01 34.20 35.50
C GLU A 533 43.80 35.48 35.24
N PHE A 534 44.10 35.79 33.97
CA PHE A 534 44.70 37.08 33.62
C PHE A 534 43.78 38.23 34.05
N PHE A 535 42.50 38.20 33.70
CA PHE A 535 41.59 39.29 34.01
C PHE A 535 41.17 39.38 35.48
N THR A 536 41.27 38.28 36.23
CA THR A 536 40.92 38.24 37.67
C THR A 536 42.12 38.34 38.60
N SER A 537 43.34 38.45 38.06
CA SER A 537 44.55 38.58 38.87
C SER A 537 44.59 39.93 39.60
N PRO A 538 44.85 39.94 40.93
CA PRO A 538 45.03 41.18 41.68
C PRO A 538 46.14 42.08 41.14
N ALA A 539 47.18 41.50 40.52
CA ALA A 539 48.29 42.24 39.92
C ALA A 539 47.85 43.13 38.74
N ASN A 540 46.68 42.88 38.16
CA ASN A 540 46.19 43.61 36.99
C ASN A 540 45.12 44.68 37.34
N LYS A 541 44.79 44.87 38.63
CA LYS A 541 43.79 45.85 39.10
C LYS A 541 44.12 47.30 38.74
N ASN A 542 45.41 47.63 38.61
CA ASN A 542 45.87 48.97 38.23
C ASN A 542 45.93 49.19 36.71
N ILE A 543 45.71 48.12 35.92
CA ILE A 543 45.80 48.13 34.46
C ILE A 543 44.41 48.15 33.83
N ILE A 544 43.44 47.48 34.46
CA ILE A 544 42.05 47.35 33.99
C ILE A 544 41.12 47.48 35.18
N GLU A 545 39.98 48.15 34.97
CA GLU A 545 38.93 48.21 35.98
C GLU A 545 38.32 46.82 36.20
N GLN A 546 38.35 46.35 37.44
CA GLN A 546 37.84 45.04 37.83
C GLN A 546 36.71 45.18 38.84
N CYS A 547 35.54 44.63 38.52
CA CYS A 547 34.42 44.48 39.44
C CYS A 547 34.27 43.01 39.85
N ASN A 548 34.66 42.72 41.09
CA ASN A 548 34.43 41.42 41.72
C ASN A 548 33.04 41.37 42.35
N LEU A 549 32.20 40.43 41.93
CA LEU A 549 30.86 40.23 42.51
C LEU A 549 30.77 38.98 43.41
N GLY A 550 31.88 38.29 43.69
CA GLY A 550 31.93 37.15 44.60
C GLY A 550 31.21 35.93 44.06
N ALA A 551 30.34 35.33 44.87
CA ALA A 551 29.54 34.15 44.52
C ALA A 551 28.10 34.50 44.09
N GLN A 552 27.86 35.77 43.73
CA GLN A 552 26.52 36.25 43.39
C GLN A 552 26.08 35.79 42.01
N ASN A 553 24.78 35.46 41.90
CA ASN A 553 24.10 35.38 40.60
C ASN A 553 23.74 36.80 40.15
N VAL A 554 23.98 37.11 38.89
CA VAL A 554 23.92 38.48 38.37
C VAL A 554 23.07 38.51 37.11
N THR A 555 22.16 39.49 37.02
CA THR A 555 21.38 39.76 35.80
C THR A 555 21.81 41.09 35.20
N LEU A 556 22.51 41.05 34.07
CA LEU A 556 23.05 42.21 33.39
C LEU A 556 21.99 42.87 32.49
N SER A 557 21.10 43.63 33.11
CA SER A 557 20.02 44.36 32.43
C SER A 557 20.47 45.68 31.80
N ALA A 558 21.59 45.66 31.07
CA ALA A 558 22.38 46.83 30.67
C ALA A 558 23.06 47.55 31.86
N LEU A 559 23.44 46.76 32.89
CA LEU A 559 24.32 47.09 34.02
C LEU A 559 23.73 48.05 35.08
N GLY A 560 22.83 47.53 35.95
CA GLY A 560 22.43 48.22 37.18
C GLY A 560 23.61 48.56 38.13
N SER A 561 23.38 49.38 39.16
CA SER A 561 24.42 49.73 40.15
C SER A 561 24.81 48.51 40.97
N TYR A 562 25.98 47.93 40.67
CA TYR A 562 26.56 46.83 41.42
C TYR A 562 27.67 47.33 42.35
N THR A 563 27.59 46.94 43.62
CA THR A 563 28.69 47.15 44.56
C THR A 563 29.67 46.00 44.42
N CYS A 564 30.89 46.29 43.97
CA CYS A 564 31.95 45.31 43.85
C CYS A 564 32.58 45.05 45.23
N ILE A 565 33.09 43.82 45.43
CA ILE A 565 33.86 43.46 46.62
C ILE A 565 35.12 44.34 46.67
N GLY A 566 35.28 45.11 47.76
CA GLY A 566 36.33 46.12 47.92
C GLY A 566 35.82 47.56 48.00
N GLY A 567 34.49 47.78 48.02
CA GLY A 567 33.88 49.10 48.26
C GLY A 567 33.75 49.98 47.01
N ASN A 568 34.36 49.58 45.89
CA ASN A 568 34.15 50.22 44.59
C ASN A 568 32.73 49.91 44.10
N ARG A 569 31.98 50.94 43.75
CA ARG A 569 30.72 50.77 43.00
C ARG A 569 31.03 50.86 41.52
N LEU A 570 30.44 49.95 40.73
CA LEU A 570 30.23 50.20 39.31
C LEU A 570 29.15 51.29 39.21
N ASN A 571 29.56 52.55 39.34
CA ASN A 571 28.70 53.72 39.27
C ASN A 571 28.70 54.27 37.84
N THR A 572 27.77 53.80 37.02
CA THR A 572 27.38 54.55 35.82
C THR A 572 25.86 54.64 35.75
N PRO A 573 25.25 55.77 36.14
CA PRO A 573 23.89 56.08 35.74
C PRO A 573 23.92 56.54 34.28
N GLN A 574 24.15 55.63 33.33
CA GLN A 574 23.71 55.83 31.95
C GLN A 574 23.71 54.50 31.19
N HIS A 575 22.52 54.20 30.67
CA HIS A 575 22.14 53.00 29.97
C HIS A 575 22.81 52.88 28.60
N ASP A 576 24.09 52.59 28.53
CA ASP A 576 24.72 52.11 27.31
C ASP A 576 26.15 51.61 27.63
N ILE A 577 26.54 50.43 27.15
CA ILE A 577 27.99 50.15 27.02
C ILE A 577 28.61 51.17 26.02
N GLY A 578 27.73 51.88 25.30
CA GLY A 578 27.86 53.16 24.64
C GLY A 578 28.73 54.24 25.29
N SER A 579 29.03 54.15 26.59
CA SER A 579 29.80 55.18 27.30
C SER A 579 31.03 54.65 28.05
N TYR A 580 31.38 53.37 27.87
CA TYR A 580 32.68 52.89 28.33
C TYR A 580 33.77 53.52 27.47
N ARG A 581 34.39 54.58 27.97
CA ARG A 581 35.71 55.04 27.49
C ARG A 581 36.85 54.15 28.02
N ARG A 582 36.54 53.21 28.91
CA ARG A 582 37.50 52.35 29.61
C ARG A 582 37.02 50.91 29.64
N SER A 583 37.98 50.01 29.54
CA SER A 583 37.68 48.58 29.54
C SER A 583 37.40 48.07 30.95
N THR A 584 36.38 47.23 31.08
CA THR A 584 35.89 46.74 32.37
C THR A 584 35.84 45.21 32.37
N VAL A 585 36.29 44.61 33.47
CA VAL A 585 36.15 43.18 33.75
C VAL A 585 35.11 43.00 34.86
N ILE A 586 34.03 42.29 34.55
CA ILE A 586 33.06 41.81 35.52
C ILE A 586 33.37 40.35 35.80
N TYR A 587 33.60 40.01 37.06
CA TYR A 587 33.82 38.62 37.42
C TYR A 587 33.00 38.17 38.63
N THR A 588 32.45 36.96 38.51
CA THR A 588 31.71 36.27 39.57
C THR A 588 31.99 34.76 39.49
N THR A 589 31.83 34.08 40.62
CA THR A 589 31.79 32.61 40.70
C THR A 589 30.35 32.07 40.66
N GLY A 590 29.34 32.96 40.64
CA GLY A 590 27.95 32.63 40.36
C GLY A 590 27.61 32.66 38.86
N ASN A 591 26.31 32.61 38.55
CA ASN A 591 25.79 32.63 37.19
C ASN A 591 25.49 34.06 36.72
N VAL A 592 25.68 34.32 35.42
CA VAL A 592 25.34 35.59 34.78
C VAL A 592 24.23 35.38 33.77
N THR A 593 23.18 36.21 33.85
CA THR A 593 22.13 36.31 32.84
C THR A 593 22.28 37.65 32.11
N ILE A 594 22.28 37.65 30.78
CA ILE A 594 22.26 38.85 29.95
C ILE A 594 20.85 38.95 29.36
N ASP A 595 20.05 39.90 29.84
CA ASP A 595 18.64 40.08 29.47
C ASP A 595 18.38 41.31 28.60
N LYS A 596 19.41 42.13 28.35
CA LYS A 596 19.38 43.25 27.40
C LYS A 596 20.60 43.26 26.50
N ASP A 597 20.50 43.98 25.39
CA ASP A 597 21.62 44.20 24.47
C ASP A 597 22.77 44.91 25.18
N MET A 598 23.98 44.47 24.84
CA MET A 598 25.24 44.97 25.36
C MET A 598 26.03 45.50 24.16
N VAL A 599 26.19 46.82 24.02
CA VAL A 599 26.68 47.45 22.78
C VAL A 599 27.79 48.46 23.05
N TYR A 600 28.90 48.41 22.31
CA TYR A 600 29.98 49.40 22.44
C TYR A 600 29.53 50.85 22.18
N SER A 601 30.23 51.80 22.80
CA SER A 601 30.27 53.21 22.40
C SER A 601 30.37 53.40 20.90
N GLN A 602 29.51 54.28 20.39
CA GLN A 602 29.60 54.81 19.04
C GLN A 602 30.35 56.14 19.01
N ASP A 603 30.86 56.63 20.16
CA ASP A 603 31.65 57.85 20.20
C ASP A 603 32.96 57.66 19.41
N PRO A 604 33.44 58.70 18.72
CA PRO A 604 34.75 58.66 18.06
C PRO A 604 35.87 58.36 19.06
N LEU A 605 36.65 57.32 18.79
CA LEU A 605 37.87 57.00 19.54
C LEU A 605 38.98 57.97 19.12
N GLN A 606 39.70 58.58 20.08
CA GLN A 606 40.80 59.51 19.81
C GLN A 606 42.16 58.81 19.67
N GLY A 607 42.21 57.48 19.84
CA GLY A 607 43.38 56.65 19.61
C GLY A 607 43.21 55.22 20.11
N ASP A 608 44.17 54.37 19.80
CA ASP A 608 44.07 52.93 20.07
C ASP A 608 43.93 52.59 21.56
N ASN A 609 44.36 53.48 22.46
CA ASN A 609 44.29 53.30 23.92
C ASN A 609 42.87 53.44 24.49
N GLU A 610 41.92 53.93 23.68
CA GLU A 610 40.54 54.18 24.06
C GLU A 610 39.58 53.07 23.59
N ILE A 611 40.08 52.04 22.89
CA ILE A 611 39.27 50.90 22.43
C ILE A 611 38.65 50.21 23.66
N PRO A 612 37.32 50.28 23.87
CA PRO A 612 36.72 49.69 25.05
C PRO A 612 36.48 48.21 24.84
N GLN A 613 36.74 47.39 25.85
CA GLN A 613 36.32 46.00 25.91
C GLN A 613 35.59 45.73 27.23
N LEU A 614 34.49 45.00 27.12
CA LEU A 614 33.80 44.41 28.27
C LEU A 614 34.20 42.95 28.35
N VAL A 615 34.63 42.50 29.53
CA VAL A 615 34.92 41.08 29.81
C VAL A 615 34.00 40.59 30.90
N ILE A 616 33.29 39.49 30.63
CA ILE A 616 32.39 38.84 31.57
C ILE A 616 32.96 37.46 31.89
N VAL A 617 33.34 37.25 33.15
CA VAL A 617 33.83 35.96 33.67
C VAL A 617 32.84 35.43 34.70
N ALA A 618 32.24 34.27 34.44
CA ALA A 618 31.21 33.68 35.30
C ALA A 618 31.31 32.15 35.38
N ASN A 619 30.54 31.54 36.29
CA ASN A 619 30.36 30.09 36.26
C ASN A 619 29.57 29.67 35.02
N ASN A 620 28.31 30.13 34.90
CA ASN A 620 27.52 29.97 33.68
C ASN A 620 27.10 31.34 33.14
N ILE A 621 26.95 31.48 31.81
CA ILE A 621 26.45 32.67 31.14
C ILE A 621 25.21 32.29 30.32
N THR A 622 24.09 32.97 30.54
CA THR A 622 22.86 32.77 29.76
C THR A 622 22.45 34.07 29.10
N VAL A 623 22.30 34.04 27.77
CA VAL A 623 21.76 35.16 27.00
C VAL A 623 20.26 34.93 26.80
N SER A 624 19.43 35.85 27.27
CA SER A 624 17.97 35.72 27.17
C SER A 624 17.47 35.92 25.75
N GLU A 625 16.35 35.30 25.41
CA GLU A 625 15.66 35.37 24.11
C GLU A 625 15.60 36.77 23.46
N PRO A 626 15.23 37.86 24.15
CA PRO A 626 15.08 39.16 23.48
C PRO A 626 16.41 39.81 23.04
N VAL A 627 17.54 39.35 23.57
CA VAL A 627 18.86 39.92 23.27
C VAL A 627 19.28 39.58 21.84
N GLN A 628 19.72 40.59 21.10
CA GLN A 628 20.16 40.52 19.72
C GLN A 628 21.64 40.87 19.56
N ARG A 629 22.25 41.60 20.51
CA ARG A 629 23.65 42.00 20.42
C ARG A 629 24.37 41.93 21.76
N VAL A 630 25.52 41.26 21.78
CA VAL A 630 26.44 41.20 22.94
C VAL A 630 27.86 41.52 22.52
N ASP A 631 28.28 42.74 22.80
CA ASP A 631 29.61 43.28 22.57
C ASP A 631 30.49 43.06 23.82
N ALA A 632 30.89 41.82 24.05
CA ALA A 632 31.71 41.44 25.20
C ALA A 632 32.54 40.17 24.93
N TRP A 633 33.63 40.03 25.68
CA TRP A 633 34.30 38.75 25.87
C TRP A 633 33.48 37.95 26.88
N MET A 634 32.95 36.80 26.46
CA MET A 634 32.15 35.93 27.32
C MET A 634 32.96 34.70 27.68
N ILE A 635 33.34 34.60 28.96
CA ILE A 635 34.18 33.52 29.48
C ILE A 635 33.38 32.78 30.58
N ALA A 636 32.74 31.68 30.20
CA ALA A 636 32.03 30.80 31.13
C ALA A 636 32.93 29.64 31.58
N ARG A 637 33.00 29.39 32.89
CA ARG A 637 33.72 28.21 33.42
C ARG A 637 32.93 26.91 33.23
N GLY A 638 31.62 27.01 33.06
CA GLY A 638 30.69 25.94 32.79
C GLY A 638 30.01 26.12 31.44
N GLU A 639 28.72 26.46 31.45
CA GLU A 639 27.89 26.62 30.26
C GLU A 639 27.76 28.08 29.80
N LEU A 640 27.81 28.29 28.49
CA LEU A 640 27.25 29.45 27.82
C LEU A 640 26.04 29.01 26.96
N ALA A 641 24.87 29.57 27.25
CA ALA A 641 23.65 29.34 26.47
C ALA A 641 23.20 30.62 25.76
N THR A 642 22.96 30.55 24.45
CA THR A 642 22.52 31.71 23.64
C THR A 642 21.03 32.01 23.75
N CYS A 643 20.27 31.11 24.39
CA CYS A 643 18.88 31.32 24.78
C CYS A 643 18.61 30.74 26.16
N ASN A 644 17.72 31.37 26.93
CA ASN A 644 17.27 30.94 28.26
C ASN A 644 16.19 29.85 28.24
N ILE A 645 15.59 29.55 27.08
CA ILE A 645 14.60 28.49 26.92
C ILE A 645 15.30 27.18 26.56
N ALA A 646 14.95 26.10 27.26
CA ALA A 646 15.49 24.77 26.99
C ALA A 646 14.76 24.10 25.80
N PRO A 647 15.46 23.30 24.97
CA PRO A 647 14.82 22.48 23.93
C PRO A 647 13.83 21.44 24.49
N PRO A 648 12.83 20.98 23.70
CA PRO A 648 12.60 21.29 22.28
C PRO A 648 11.97 22.68 22.06
N LEU A 649 12.52 23.42 21.09
CA LEU A 649 12.07 24.79 20.78
C LEU A 649 11.07 24.79 19.61
N THR A 650 10.09 25.67 19.68
CA THR A 650 9.20 26.01 18.57
C THR A 650 9.77 27.16 17.73
N VAL A 651 9.26 27.35 16.51
CA VAL A 651 9.72 28.40 15.59
C VAL A 651 9.49 29.83 16.10
N SER A 652 8.70 30.00 17.16
CA SER A 652 8.42 31.29 17.81
C SER A 652 9.34 31.57 19.01
N GLN A 653 10.05 30.58 19.54
CA GLN A 653 10.92 30.71 20.72
C GLN A 653 12.37 30.91 20.32
N CYS A 654 13.08 31.81 20.97
CA CYS A 654 14.49 32.14 20.67
C CYS A 654 14.68 32.60 19.22
N ASN A 655 13.65 33.24 18.63
CA ASN A 655 13.57 33.49 17.18
C ASN A 655 14.25 34.77 16.71
N LYS A 656 15.05 35.42 17.56
CA LYS A 656 15.82 36.62 17.25
C LYS A 656 17.29 36.27 17.00
N GLN A 657 17.88 36.86 15.96
CA GLN A 657 19.30 36.70 15.64
C GLN A 657 20.15 37.25 16.79
N LEU A 658 21.15 36.49 17.24
CA LEU A 658 22.14 36.94 18.21
C LEU A 658 23.49 37.21 17.53
N LYS A 659 24.00 38.43 17.70
CA LYS A 659 25.33 38.86 17.24
C LYS A 659 26.23 39.08 18.44
N THR A 660 27.32 38.31 18.56
CA THR A 660 28.30 38.48 19.62
C THR A 660 29.59 39.06 19.05
N ASN A 661 30.16 40.06 19.72
CA ASN A 661 31.35 40.77 19.27
C ASN A 661 32.44 40.73 20.35
N GLY A 662 33.20 39.64 20.33
CA GLY A 662 34.26 39.35 21.27
C GLY A 662 34.53 37.83 21.34
N PRO A 663 35.64 37.41 21.96
CA PRO A 663 35.93 36.02 22.25
C PRO A 663 34.82 35.33 23.06
N VAL A 664 34.49 34.11 22.67
CA VAL A 664 33.57 33.23 23.38
C VAL A 664 34.34 32.01 23.85
N MET A 665 34.36 31.77 25.16
CA MET A 665 35.04 30.65 25.79
C MET A 665 34.09 30.01 26.81
N ALA A 666 33.84 28.71 26.68
CA ALA A 666 32.99 27.96 27.60
C ALA A 666 33.40 26.49 27.67
N SER A 667 33.13 25.82 28.79
CA SER A 667 33.22 24.35 28.85
C SER A 667 32.11 23.69 28.03
N ARG A 668 30.93 24.32 27.95
CA ARG A 668 29.82 23.90 27.06
C ARG A 668 29.17 25.11 26.40
N LEU A 669 29.05 25.09 25.08
CA LEU A 669 28.35 26.12 24.31
C LEU A 669 27.03 25.55 23.78
N ARG A 670 25.90 26.16 24.13
CA ARG A 670 24.56 25.82 23.64
C ARG A 670 24.03 26.92 22.73
N LEU A 671 23.88 26.57 21.45
CA LEU A 671 23.36 27.42 20.39
C LEU A 671 21.87 27.12 20.20
N ASN A 672 21.02 27.85 20.90
CA ASN A 672 19.58 27.59 21.00
C ASN A 672 18.74 28.67 20.28
N ARG A 673 19.29 29.47 19.36
CA ARG A 673 18.49 30.41 18.56
C ARG A 673 17.79 29.66 17.43
N THR A 674 16.52 30.00 17.21
CA THR A 674 15.69 29.47 16.11
C THR A 674 15.51 30.47 14.96
N TYR A 675 16.17 31.64 15.05
CA TYR A 675 16.15 32.65 14.00
C TYR A 675 16.52 32.02 12.66
N TYR A 676 15.71 32.31 11.65
CA TYR A 676 15.88 31.79 10.31
C TYR A 676 15.40 32.83 9.33
N ASN A 677 16.24 33.14 8.35
CA ASN A 677 15.86 33.97 7.21
C ASN A 677 15.98 33.13 5.94
N SER A 678 14.83 32.83 5.32
CA SER A 678 14.77 32.00 4.12
C SER A 678 15.43 32.64 2.90
N THR A 679 15.64 33.96 2.89
CA THR A 679 16.22 34.72 1.77
C THR A 679 17.71 34.96 1.97
N SER A 680 18.10 35.60 3.09
CA SER A 680 19.50 35.97 3.34
C SER A 680 20.33 34.84 3.94
N LYS A 681 19.67 33.80 4.48
CA LYS A 681 20.31 32.64 5.12
C LYS A 681 21.28 33.04 6.23
N ASP A 682 20.94 34.15 6.88
CA ASP A 682 21.65 34.69 8.01
C ASP A 682 21.71 33.67 9.14
N ALA A 683 22.89 33.52 9.75
CA ALA A 683 23.05 32.69 10.93
C ALA A 683 22.19 33.19 12.09
N ALA A 684 21.57 32.26 12.81
CA ALA A 684 20.84 32.51 14.04
C ALA A 684 21.78 33.03 15.14
N GLU A 685 23.00 32.51 15.17
CA GLU A 685 24.10 33.02 15.97
C GLU A 685 25.28 33.41 15.10
N ARG A 686 25.68 34.68 15.20
CA ARG A 686 26.90 35.18 14.57
C ARG A 686 27.90 35.58 15.64
N MET A 687 28.98 34.83 15.76
CA MET A 687 30.04 35.08 16.71
C MET A 687 31.22 35.69 15.99
N THR A 688 31.51 36.96 16.26
CA THR A 688 32.56 37.71 15.59
C THR A 688 33.65 38.09 16.58
N LEU A 689 34.87 37.63 16.35
CA LEU A 689 36.04 38.17 16.99
C LEU A 689 36.56 39.36 16.18
N ARG A 690 36.38 40.55 16.72
CA ARG A 690 36.79 41.78 16.03
C ARG A 690 38.31 42.02 16.17
N PRO A 691 38.97 42.60 15.16
CA PRO A 691 40.38 43.01 15.26
C PRO A 691 40.69 43.88 16.49
N SER A 692 39.73 44.71 16.90
CA SER A 692 39.83 45.57 18.10
C SER A 692 40.12 44.78 19.38
N SER A 693 39.62 43.55 19.51
CA SER A 693 39.90 42.68 20.66
C SER A 693 41.38 42.29 20.74
N TYR A 694 42.04 42.06 19.59
CA TYR A 694 43.48 41.74 19.56
C TYR A 694 44.34 42.96 19.86
N VAL A 695 44.01 44.12 19.26
CA VAL A 695 44.72 45.38 19.48
C VAL A 695 44.65 45.77 20.96
N TRP A 696 43.46 45.70 21.54
CA TRP A 696 43.25 45.97 22.96
C TRP A 696 44.05 45.00 23.86
N ALA A 697 43.98 43.69 23.60
CA ALA A 697 44.70 42.70 24.39
C ALA A 697 46.22 42.90 24.32
N ASN A 698 46.76 43.22 23.13
CA ASN A 698 48.19 43.49 22.94
C ASN A 698 48.67 44.66 23.81
N GLN A 699 47.92 45.77 23.84
CA GLN A 699 48.25 46.93 24.66
C GLN A 699 48.26 46.61 26.15
N LEU A 700 47.29 45.82 26.63
CA LEU A 700 47.26 45.40 28.02
C LEU A 700 48.49 44.58 28.42
N VAL A 701 48.94 43.69 27.53
CA VAL A 701 50.17 42.93 27.79
C VAL A 701 51.40 43.82 27.74
N ARG A 702 51.48 44.81 26.83
CA ARG A 702 52.60 45.78 26.78
C ARG A 702 52.72 46.61 28.05
N LYS A 703 51.61 47.02 28.65
CA LYS A 703 51.60 47.72 29.96
C LYS A 703 52.15 46.85 31.11
N ARG A 704 52.24 45.54 30.92
CA ARG A 704 52.77 44.55 31.88
C ARG A 704 54.16 44.01 31.51
N GLY A 705 54.59 44.15 30.26
CA GLY A 705 55.74 43.42 29.73
C GLY A 705 57.03 44.22 29.70
N ALA A 706 58.01 43.81 30.51
CA ALA A 706 59.41 43.84 30.09
C ALA A 706 59.63 42.65 29.16
N TRP A 707 59.97 42.88 27.89
CA TRP A 707 60.31 41.82 26.95
C TRP A 707 61.82 41.81 26.71
N GLN A 708 62.44 40.64 26.82
CA GLN A 708 63.72 40.35 26.18
C GLN A 708 63.43 39.51 24.93
N THR A 709 63.91 39.96 23.78
CA THR A 709 63.88 39.18 22.54
C THR A 709 64.71 37.91 22.74
N ALA A 710 64.06 36.75 22.78
CA ALA A 710 64.77 35.47 22.89
C ALA A 710 65.37 35.03 21.53
N TYR A 711 64.62 35.17 20.43
CA TYR A 711 65.14 35.07 19.06
C TYR A 711 64.14 35.64 18.04
N ILE A 712 64.62 35.99 16.83
CA ILE A 712 63.82 36.35 15.65
C ILE A 712 64.19 35.36 14.53
N THR A 713 63.21 34.71 13.89
CA THR A 713 63.40 34.05 12.58
C THR A 713 62.44 34.68 11.62
N GLU A 714 62.99 35.20 10.53
CA GLU A 714 62.21 35.57 9.37
C GLU A 714 61.81 34.31 8.60
N LEU A 715 60.54 34.23 8.25
CA LEU A 715 60.06 33.25 7.29
C LEU A 715 60.04 33.89 5.91
N PRO A 716 60.52 33.21 4.85
CA PRO A 716 60.42 33.72 3.49
C PRO A 716 58.94 33.85 3.07
N PRO A 717 58.61 34.87 2.25
CA PRO A 717 57.24 35.12 1.82
C PRO A 717 56.66 33.91 1.06
N ARG A 718 55.48 33.46 1.47
CA ARG A 718 54.67 32.54 0.68
C ARG A 718 53.67 33.35 -0.14
N TYR A 719 53.82 33.31 -1.46
CA TYR A 719 52.80 33.72 -2.43
C TYR A 719 51.70 32.66 -2.50
#